data_AF-A0A521FYJ6-F1
#
_entry.id   AF-A0A521FYJ6-F1
#
_cell.length_a   1.000
_cell.length_b   1.000
_cell.length_c   1.000
_cell.angle_alpha   90.00
_cell.angle_beta   90.00
_cell.angle_gamma   90.00
#
_symmetry.space_group_name_H-M   'P 1'
#
loop_
_entity.id
_entity.type
_entity.pdbx_description
1 polymer ?
#
loop_
_entity_poly.entity_id
_entity_poly.type
_entity_poly.pdbx_seq_one_letter_code
_entity_poly.pdbx_strand_id
1 'polypeptide(L)'
;MLPLTRRQIETYAKNCGVQDAEAFMKELQRQEAWRFANRPLDCSNLVQIWNAKGKFGTLQEQHEASIAAKLKDDPERPDNNLLTPEDARAGAERLALALALTQTRTLLAPGHEAAEGVLDPAAILTDWTDAKRNALLRRGLFDPATYGRIRFHHRSAEEYLAACRLKRLREKGMSINALKHFFFAEKYGAEVVIPSMRPIAAWLALWNDEIRWELIKREPEVLLAHGDPGSLLPEDRAEVLRGFAAAYGDGGWRGVEAPSIGEVRRLACPELAPVIRELWGKYPDSEEVVKLFLQLIWQGAIRDCVDIAEEVAFDTQRPDYQRSIAVSGLVACEASEVLRKVAKSFLAEQEKWSNEIVPNLAKQLFPAALSVQELISLIERTPKPRRGASEFSWYLELIAENIDPSSSTAAELRKAVAELIWNGRDKDQEGYWNIIGKYSYLSSGLAILCGKQLAEELPDDDFIWACAVANRFGSRPTEVGKPSLQALKEHFKNNATLREKTFWIEAELMNHLIQQEQNSFSQFNSVIENSLLGHRFIATIINDRRWLMNMLGDQSAPLKKREVAYEAIFQLWNFNGRLETEVDDILRAVADNASLSEKVKQDTAPKQKKETKLDRRWRKQECVRKGRERQRVEKWRKWRNELLTDTEAAFSQERVSSTLYNLYHWLNIHTKKHSPSKVWNKAALTQSFNEEVASRAAAACKEIWREETPVLWSNRPCDKRGECFYVWHYGLFGLMEESSSTGWAKHLKTEEAERAAAYATIETDGFPLWLADLAITHSDAVASVLGDEIDRELLLAADESYLPVLNAVASHADSSIKQLLKSCLLAALLRWDSITSEKNSIGHLG
;
A
#
# COMPACT_ATOMS: atom_id res chain seq x y z
N MET A 1 -17.13 10.45 -3.31
CA MET A 1 -17.11 9.85 -1.95
C MET A 1 -16.16 8.68 -1.95
N LEU A 2 -15.32 8.54 -0.91
CA LEU A 2 -14.46 7.36 -0.73
C LEU A 2 -15.29 6.19 -0.16
N PRO A 3 -14.90 4.92 -0.41
CA PRO A 3 -15.54 3.76 0.22
C PRO A 3 -15.45 3.80 1.75
N LEU A 4 -16.43 3.21 2.44
CA LEU A 4 -16.39 3.03 3.89
C LEU A 4 -15.21 2.12 4.28
N THR A 5 -14.46 2.55 5.30
CA THR A 5 -13.41 1.72 5.93
C THR A 5 -14.04 0.64 6.82
N ARG A 6 -13.27 -0.40 7.17
CA ARG A 6 -13.74 -1.48 8.06
C ARG A 6 -14.31 -0.96 9.38
N ARG A 7 -13.61 -0.02 10.03
CA ARG A 7 -14.07 0.61 11.29
C ARG A 7 -15.35 1.41 11.11
N GLN A 8 -15.51 2.08 9.95
CA GLN A 8 -16.74 2.80 9.63
C GLN A 8 -17.92 1.84 9.38
N ILE A 9 -17.69 0.72 8.70
CA ILE A 9 -18.72 -0.32 8.48
C ILE A 9 -19.19 -0.87 9.83
N GLU A 10 -18.26 -1.23 10.72
CA GLU A 10 -18.59 -1.74 12.06
C GLU A 10 -19.38 -0.70 12.88
N THR A 11 -18.93 0.56 12.89
CA THR A 11 -19.61 1.66 13.59
C THR A 11 -21.01 1.89 13.02
N TYR A 12 -21.15 1.85 11.70
CA TYR A 12 -22.43 1.99 11.02
C TYR A 12 -23.37 0.85 11.37
N ALA A 13 -22.91 -0.40 11.32
CA ALA A 13 -23.69 -1.58 11.68
C ALA A 13 -24.21 -1.52 13.12
N LYS A 14 -23.36 -1.13 14.10
CA LYS A 14 -23.76 -0.91 15.49
C LYS A 14 -24.88 0.12 15.62
N ASN A 15 -24.73 1.27 14.96
CA ASN A 15 -25.72 2.34 15.00
C ASN A 15 -27.03 2.00 14.26
N CYS A 16 -26.99 1.06 13.32
CA CYS A 16 -28.16 0.57 12.59
C CYS A 16 -28.84 -0.65 13.24
N GLY A 17 -28.50 -0.98 14.50
CA GLY A 17 -29.21 -1.97 15.31
C GLY A 17 -28.72 -3.41 15.14
N VAL A 18 -27.51 -3.64 14.62
CA VAL A 18 -26.87 -4.96 14.68
C VAL A 18 -26.50 -5.29 16.13
N GLN A 19 -27.12 -6.32 16.69
CA GLN A 19 -26.91 -6.73 18.10
C GLN A 19 -25.48 -7.26 18.34
N ASP A 20 -24.98 -8.09 17.43
CA ASP A 20 -23.62 -8.64 17.47
C ASP A 20 -22.84 -8.15 16.24
N ALA A 21 -22.18 -7.00 16.40
CA ALA A 21 -21.37 -6.40 15.34
C ALA A 21 -20.11 -7.22 15.04
N GLU A 22 -19.59 -7.98 16.00
CA GLU A 22 -18.41 -8.82 15.78
C GLU A 22 -18.76 -10.02 14.90
N ALA A 23 -19.87 -10.69 15.17
CA ALA A 23 -20.39 -11.77 14.33
C ALA A 23 -20.72 -11.28 12.91
N PHE A 24 -21.32 -10.09 12.78
CA PHE A 24 -21.57 -9.45 11.48
C PHE A 24 -20.26 -9.26 10.69
N MET A 25 -19.22 -8.71 11.32
CA MET A 25 -17.93 -8.47 10.67
C MET A 25 -17.21 -9.77 10.33
N LYS A 26 -17.30 -10.80 11.19
CA LYS A 26 -16.78 -12.14 10.91
C LYS A 26 -17.46 -12.78 9.70
N GLU A 27 -18.79 -12.71 9.62
CA GLU A 27 -19.52 -13.23 8.45
C GLU A 27 -19.19 -12.42 7.18
N LEU A 28 -19.02 -11.10 7.29
CA LEU A 28 -18.68 -10.23 6.16
C LEU A 28 -17.32 -10.62 5.55
N GLN A 29 -16.35 -10.91 6.43
CA GLN A 29 -15.06 -11.46 6.05
C GLN A 29 -15.20 -12.88 5.47
N ARG A 30 -15.91 -13.77 6.16
CA ARG A 30 -16.09 -15.17 5.73
C ARG A 30 -16.69 -15.28 4.33
N GLN A 31 -17.71 -14.48 4.05
CA GLN A 31 -18.43 -14.49 2.77
C GLN A 31 -17.84 -13.53 1.73
N GLU A 32 -16.72 -12.87 2.03
CA GLU A 32 -16.06 -11.88 1.17
C GLU A 32 -17.03 -10.81 0.63
N ALA A 33 -17.95 -10.38 1.49
CA ALA A 33 -19.07 -9.51 1.16
C ALA A 33 -18.73 -8.01 1.33
N TRP A 34 -17.47 -7.67 1.59
CA TRP A 34 -16.96 -6.30 1.72
C TRP A 34 -17.37 -5.38 0.56
N ARG A 35 -17.38 -5.92 -0.67
CA ARG A 35 -17.78 -5.19 -1.88
C ARG A 35 -19.22 -4.65 -1.83
N PHE A 36 -20.08 -5.29 -1.02
CA PHE A 36 -21.47 -4.90 -0.79
C PHE A 36 -21.66 -4.02 0.45
N ALA A 37 -20.58 -3.61 1.14
CA ALA A 37 -20.63 -2.75 2.33
C ALA A 37 -20.01 -1.36 2.11
N ASN A 38 -19.49 -1.08 0.91
CA ASN A 38 -18.65 0.09 0.63
C ASN A 38 -19.37 1.45 0.68
N ARG A 39 -20.71 1.49 0.57
CA ARG A 39 -21.53 2.70 0.67
C ARG A 39 -22.50 2.57 1.85
N PRO A 40 -22.90 3.67 2.50
CA PRO A 40 -23.89 3.62 3.58
C PRO A 40 -25.19 2.90 3.19
N LEU A 41 -25.71 3.14 1.99
CA LEU A 41 -26.93 2.47 1.52
C LEU A 41 -26.73 0.97 1.26
N ASP A 42 -25.58 0.58 0.70
CA ASP A 42 -25.23 -0.82 0.47
C ASP A 42 -25.06 -1.55 1.81
N CYS A 43 -24.39 -0.91 2.78
CA CYS A 43 -24.23 -1.40 4.14
C CYS A 43 -25.58 -1.55 4.86
N SER A 44 -26.51 -0.60 4.69
CA SER A 44 -27.88 -0.70 5.23
C SER A 44 -28.61 -1.95 4.73
N ASN A 45 -28.49 -2.26 3.43
CA ASN A 45 -29.09 -3.48 2.88
C ASN A 45 -28.48 -4.76 3.49
N LEU A 46 -27.15 -4.79 3.69
CA LEU A 46 -26.52 -5.92 4.39
C LEU A 46 -26.97 -6.04 5.84
N VAL A 47 -27.12 -4.93 6.56
CA VAL A 47 -27.65 -4.92 7.93
C VAL A 47 -29.07 -5.49 7.97
N GLN A 48 -29.93 -5.14 7.00
CA GLN A 48 -31.28 -5.71 6.90
C GLN A 48 -31.25 -7.23 6.66
N ILE A 49 -30.38 -7.71 5.75
CA ILE A 49 -30.21 -9.15 5.48
C ILE A 49 -29.74 -9.87 6.74
N TRP A 50 -28.75 -9.30 7.44
CA TRP A 50 -28.22 -9.84 8.68
C TRP A 50 -29.30 -9.92 9.77
N ASN A 51 -30.02 -8.83 10.02
CA ASN A 51 -31.06 -8.79 11.04
C ASN A 51 -32.22 -9.76 10.74
N ALA A 52 -32.48 -10.05 9.46
CA ALA A 52 -33.53 -10.99 9.06
C ALA A 52 -33.10 -12.46 9.10
N LYS A 53 -31.84 -12.78 8.74
CA LYS A 53 -31.40 -14.16 8.49
C LYS A 53 -30.21 -14.63 9.34
N GLY A 54 -29.47 -13.71 9.95
CA GLY A 54 -28.21 -13.99 10.64
C GLY A 54 -27.06 -14.45 9.73
N LYS A 55 -27.20 -14.34 8.40
CA LYS A 55 -26.20 -14.75 7.39
C LYS A 55 -26.40 -14.01 6.07
N PHE A 56 -25.32 -13.85 5.29
CA PHE A 56 -25.39 -13.16 3.98
C PHE A 56 -25.69 -14.08 2.79
N GLY A 57 -25.42 -15.38 2.92
CA GLY A 57 -25.61 -16.33 1.81
C GLY A 57 -24.45 -16.37 0.81
N THR A 58 -24.62 -17.12 -0.28
CA THR A 58 -23.59 -17.30 -1.33
C THR A 58 -23.36 -16.02 -2.15
N LEU A 59 -22.31 -15.97 -2.99
CA LEU A 59 -22.07 -14.79 -3.82
C LEU A 59 -23.24 -14.53 -4.77
N GLN A 60 -23.84 -15.60 -5.31
CA GLN A 60 -25.05 -15.53 -6.13
C GLN A 60 -26.20 -14.87 -5.36
N GLU A 61 -26.47 -15.32 -4.12
CA GLU A 61 -27.54 -14.75 -3.29
C GLU A 61 -27.28 -13.28 -2.93
N GLN A 62 -26.03 -12.92 -2.66
CA GLN A 62 -25.61 -11.54 -2.40
C GLN A 62 -25.82 -10.65 -3.63
N HIS A 63 -25.46 -11.15 -4.82
CA HIS A 63 -25.71 -10.44 -6.08
C HIS A 63 -27.20 -10.25 -6.34
N GLU A 64 -28.01 -11.29 -6.14
CA GLU A 64 -29.47 -11.18 -6.32
C GLU A 64 -30.09 -10.18 -5.35
N ALA A 65 -29.74 -10.26 -4.06
CA ALA A 65 -30.25 -9.34 -3.06
C ALA A 65 -29.83 -7.88 -3.36
N SER A 66 -28.56 -7.66 -3.71
CA SER A 66 -28.05 -6.32 -4.03
C SER A 66 -28.70 -5.75 -5.29
N ILE A 67 -28.86 -6.55 -6.34
CA ILE A 67 -29.48 -6.10 -7.59
C ILE A 67 -30.96 -5.82 -7.38
N ALA A 68 -31.69 -6.71 -6.69
CA ALA A 68 -33.09 -6.50 -6.37
C ALA A 68 -33.31 -5.21 -5.56
N ALA A 69 -32.45 -4.93 -4.59
CA ALA A 69 -32.51 -3.68 -3.83
C ALA A 69 -32.21 -2.45 -4.70
N LYS A 70 -31.21 -2.53 -5.58
CA LYS A 70 -30.78 -1.41 -6.45
C LYS A 70 -31.72 -1.12 -7.62
N LEU A 71 -32.53 -2.09 -8.03
CA LEU A 71 -33.54 -1.94 -9.07
C LEU A 71 -34.89 -1.44 -8.56
N LYS A 72 -35.09 -1.35 -7.24
CA LYS A 72 -36.29 -0.73 -6.65
C LYS A 72 -36.37 0.75 -7.00
N ASP A 73 -37.61 1.22 -7.04
CA ASP A 73 -37.90 2.64 -7.22
C ASP A 73 -37.43 3.47 -6.02
N ASP A 74 -37.06 4.72 -6.29
CA ASP A 74 -36.69 5.68 -5.26
C ASP A 74 -37.98 6.21 -4.62
N PRO A 75 -38.26 5.92 -3.34
CA PRO A 75 -39.50 6.39 -2.69
C PRO A 75 -39.61 7.92 -2.62
N GLU A 76 -38.47 8.63 -2.63
CA GLU A 76 -38.44 10.10 -2.62
C GLU A 76 -38.68 10.70 -4.01
N ARG A 77 -38.50 9.88 -5.07
CA ARG A 77 -38.66 10.28 -6.48
C ARG A 77 -39.32 9.16 -7.29
N PRO A 78 -40.58 8.84 -7.00
CA PRO A 78 -41.25 7.70 -7.60
C PRO A 78 -41.39 7.87 -9.11
N ASP A 79 -41.24 6.78 -9.85
CA ASP A 79 -41.47 6.71 -11.29
C ASP A 79 -42.95 6.50 -11.65
N ASN A 80 -43.86 6.56 -10.66
CA ASN A 80 -45.29 6.31 -10.81
C ASN A 80 -45.64 4.91 -11.36
N ASN A 81 -44.86 3.88 -11.00
CA ASN A 81 -45.00 2.50 -11.48
C ASN A 81 -44.77 2.36 -13.00
N LEU A 82 -43.89 3.20 -13.58
CA LEU A 82 -43.51 3.10 -14.98
C LEU A 82 -42.80 1.77 -15.31
N LEU A 83 -42.07 1.21 -14.34
CA LEU A 83 -41.37 -0.07 -14.47
C LEU A 83 -41.81 -1.04 -13.38
N THR A 84 -42.25 -2.23 -13.79
CA THR A 84 -42.37 -3.36 -12.86
C THR A 84 -40.96 -3.86 -12.46
N PRO A 85 -40.83 -4.55 -11.32
CA PRO A 85 -39.56 -5.20 -10.94
C PRO A 85 -39.02 -6.14 -12.04
N GLU A 86 -39.91 -6.86 -12.72
CA GLU A 86 -39.58 -7.77 -13.82
C GLU A 86 -39.06 -7.01 -15.04
N ASP A 87 -39.72 -5.90 -15.41
CA ASP A 87 -39.28 -5.03 -16.50
C ASP A 87 -37.89 -4.47 -16.18
N ALA A 88 -37.71 -3.90 -14.98
CA ALA A 88 -36.44 -3.32 -14.56
C ALA A 88 -35.30 -4.34 -14.63
N ARG A 89 -35.53 -5.58 -14.15
CA ARG A 89 -34.56 -6.67 -14.25
C ARG A 89 -34.28 -7.07 -15.69
N ALA A 90 -35.32 -7.26 -16.50
CA ALA A 90 -35.17 -7.66 -17.90
C ALA A 90 -34.41 -6.60 -18.73
N GLY A 91 -34.67 -5.32 -18.48
CA GLY A 91 -33.93 -4.21 -19.10
C GLY A 91 -32.46 -4.19 -18.70
N ALA A 92 -32.17 -4.31 -17.40
CA ALA A 92 -30.80 -4.35 -16.89
C ALA A 92 -29.98 -5.52 -17.46
N GLU A 93 -30.56 -6.72 -17.52
CA GLU A 93 -29.94 -7.91 -18.12
C GLU A 93 -29.60 -7.74 -19.61
N ARG A 94 -30.48 -7.10 -20.38
CA ARG A 94 -30.23 -6.81 -21.80
C ARG A 94 -29.10 -5.80 -22.00
N LEU A 95 -29.08 -4.74 -21.20
CA LEU A 95 -28.02 -3.73 -21.25
C LEU A 95 -26.67 -4.32 -20.83
N ALA A 96 -26.64 -5.15 -19.78
CA ALA A 96 -25.43 -5.82 -19.33
C ALA A 96 -24.84 -6.76 -20.40
N LEU A 97 -25.69 -7.60 -21.02
CA LEU A 97 -25.22 -8.47 -22.11
C LEU A 97 -24.74 -7.66 -23.32
N ALA A 98 -25.43 -6.56 -23.67
CA ALA A 98 -25.01 -5.71 -24.78
C ALA A 98 -23.62 -5.11 -24.56
N LEU A 99 -23.37 -4.52 -23.39
CA LEU A 99 -22.06 -3.95 -23.03
C LEU A 99 -20.94 -4.99 -23.13
N ALA A 100 -21.19 -6.20 -22.62
CA ALA A 100 -20.22 -7.30 -22.67
C ALA A 100 -19.88 -7.70 -24.11
N LEU A 101 -20.90 -7.87 -24.97
CA LEU A 101 -20.71 -8.32 -26.36
C LEU A 101 -20.03 -7.26 -27.24
N THR A 102 -20.28 -5.98 -26.98
CA THR A 102 -19.66 -4.87 -27.74
C THR A 102 -18.33 -4.42 -27.14
N GLN A 103 -17.94 -4.98 -25.98
CA GLN A 103 -16.75 -4.58 -25.22
C GLN A 103 -16.73 -3.08 -24.84
N THR A 104 -17.91 -2.48 -24.73
CA THR A 104 -18.07 -1.09 -24.26
C THR A 104 -18.34 -1.03 -22.77
N ARG A 105 -17.94 0.05 -22.10
CA ARG A 105 -18.08 0.18 -20.62
C ARG A 105 -19.15 1.17 -20.17
N THR A 106 -19.77 1.89 -21.10
CA THR A 106 -20.66 3.01 -20.78
C THR A 106 -21.86 3.05 -21.71
N LEU A 107 -22.99 3.44 -21.12
CA LEU A 107 -24.25 3.75 -21.76
C LEU A 107 -24.40 5.27 -21.91
N LEU A 108 -25.17 5.69 -22.92
CA LEU A 108 -25.51 7.09 -23.13
C LEU A 108 -26.45 7.57 -22.02
N ALA A 109 -26.12 8.70 -21.38
CA ALA A 109 -27.01 9.31 -20.40
C ALA A 109 -28.23 9.95 -21.09
N PRO A 110 -29.40 9.97 -20.44
CA PRO A 110 -30.57 10.67 -20.97
C PRO A 110 -30.27 12.12 -21.36
N GLY A 111 -30.74 12.54 -22.54
CA GLY A 111 -30.64 13.93 -23.02
C GLY A 111 -29.26 14.37 -23.49
N HIS A 112 -28.31 13.44 -23.70
CA HIS A 112 -26.99 13.72 -24.25
C HIS A 112 -26.86 13.16 -25.67
N GLU A 113 -25.95 13.73 -26.47
CA GLU A 113 -25.67 13.26 -27.83
C GLU A 113 -24.71 12.06 -27.81
N ALA A 114 -24.82 11.19 -28.81
CA ALA A 114 -23.96 10.01 -28.95
C ALA A 114 -22.49 10.42 -29.12
N ALA A 115 -21.62 9.82 -28.29
CA ALA A 115 -20.18 9.99 -28.36
C ALA A 115 -19.51 8.66 -28.71
N GLU A 116 -18.28 8.71 -29.23
CA GLU A 116 -17.52 7.52 -29.56
C GLU A 116 -17.26 6.64 -28.32
N GLY A 117 -17.44 5.32 -28.48
CA GLY A 117 -17.26 4.33 -27.42
C GLY A 117 -18.39 4.23 -26.39
N VAL A 118 -19.60 4.72 -26.71
CA VAL A 118 -20.78 4.69 -25.83
C VAL A 118 -21.92 3.92 -26.51
N LEU A 119 -22.60 3.05 -25.77
CA LEU A 119 -23.80 2.37 -26.28
C LEU A 119 -25.08 3.16 -25.98
N ASP A 120 -25.94 3.31 -26.99
CA ASP A 120 -27.27 3.89 -26.83
C ASP A 120 -28.26 2.84 -26.29
N PRO A 121 -28.86 3.04 -25.09
CA PRO A 121 -29.90 2.17 -24.57
C PRO A 121 -31.11 2.00 -25.49
N ALA A 122 -31.43 2.98 -26.35
CA ALA A 122 -32.52 2.89 -27.32
C ALA A 122 -32.26 1.84 -28.42
N ALA A 123 -30.99 1.62 -28.80
CA ALA A 123 -30.61 0.60 -29.76
C ALA A 123 -30.72 -0.84 -29.21
N ILE A 124 -30.73 -0.99 -27.87
CA ILE A 124 -30.80 -2.29 -27.19
C ILE A 124 -32.22 -2.60 -26.69
N LEU A 125 -32.90 -1.61 -26.13
CA LEU A 125 -34.26 -1.69 -25.59
C LEU A 125 -35.25 -1.08 -26.59
N THR A 126 -35.27 -1.64 -27.80
CA THR A 126 -36.04 -1.13 -28.95
C THR A 126 -37.56 -1.18 -28.75
N ASP A 127 -38.02 -2.08 -27.88
CA ASP A 127 -39.40 -2.28 -27.47
C ASP A 127 -39.85 -1.36 -26.32
N TRP A 128 -38.95 -0.51 -25.80
CA TRP A 128 -39.24 0.37 -24.66
C TRP A 128 -39.44 1.84 -25.10
N THR A 129 -40.16 2.60 -24.29
CA THR A 129 -40.28 4.06 -24.44
C THR A 129 -39.09 4.78 -23.78
N ASP A 130 -38.84 6.04 -24.15
CA ASP A 130 -37.81 6.87 -23.50
C ASP A 130 -38.05 7.01 -22.00
N ALA A 131 -39.31 7.13 -21.58
CA ALA A 131 -39.67 7.20 -20.17
C ALA A 131 -39.24 5.94 -19.40
N LYS A 132 -39.48 4.74 -19.94
CA LYS A 132 -39.05 3.47 -19.34
C LYS A 132 -37.53 3.34 -19.31
N ARG A 133 -36.83 3.70 -20.40
CA ARG A 133 -35.36 3.70 -20.44
C ARG A 133 -34.77 4.64 -19.39
N ASN A 134 -35.28 5.86 -19.31
CA ASN A 134 -34.81 6.86 -18.35
C ASN A 134 -35.10 6.46 -16.90
N ALA A 135 -36.26 5.83 -16.62
CA ALA A 135 -36.57 5.30 -15.30
C ALA A 135 -35.57 4.20 -14.88
N LEU A 136 -35.21 3.29 -15.79
CA LEU A 136 -34.22 2.23 -15.51
C LEU A 136 -32.83 2.81 -15.23
N LEU A 137 -32.36 3.76 -16.05
CA LEU A 137 -31.02 4.35 -15.92
C LEU A 137 -30.87 5.23 -14.67
N ARG A 138 -31.97 5.59 -14.00
CA ARG A 138 -31.97 6.29 -12.70
C ARG A 138 -31.90 5.36 -11.49
N ARG A 139 -32.05 4.05 -11.69
CA ARG A 139 -31.94 3.05 -10.61
C ARG A 139 -30.54 3.05 -10.01
N GLY A 140 -30.43 2.73 -8.72
CA GLY A 140 -29.16 2.69 -7.98
C GLY A 140 -28.15 1.62 -8.44
N LEU A 141 -28.51 0.85 -9.48
CA LEU A 141 -27.63 -0.08 -10.18
C LEU A 141 -26.62 0.64 -11.08
N PHE A 142 -26.94 1.87 -11.48
CA PHE A 142 -26.14 2.69 -12.40
C PHE A 142 -25.51 3.88 -11.68
N ASP A 143 -24.29 4.24 -12.08
CA ASP A 143 -23.59 5.44 -11.62
C ASP A 143 -23.33 6.38 -12.82
N PRO A 144 -23.37 7.71 -12.60
CA PRO A 144 -22.92 8.66 -13.61
C PRO A 144 -21.41 8.52 -13.86
N ALA A 145 -21.02 8.70 -15.12
CA ALA A 145 -19.64 8.74 -15.60
C ALA A 145 -19.38 10.07 -16.33
N THR A 146 -18.12 10.32 -16.71
CA THR A 146 -17.70 11.58 -17.34
C THR A 146 -18.41 11.80 -18.69
N TYR A 147 -18.75 13.05 -19.01
CA TYR A 147 -19.26 13.48 -20.33
C TYR A 147 -20.59 12.83 -20.77
N GLY A 148 -21.63 12.88 -19.92
CA GLY A 148 -22.96 12.40 -20.32
C GLY A 148 -23.03 10.88 -20.48
N ARG A 149 -22.25 10.14 -19.69
CA ARG A 149 -22.17 8.68 -19.72
C ARG A 149 -22.72 8.10 -18.42
N ILE A 150 -23.22 6.88 -18.50
CA ILE A 150 -23.69 6.09 -17.36
C ILE A 150 -23.01 4.72 -17.42
N ARG A 151 -22.74 4.09 -16.28
CA ARG A 151 -22.19 2.73 -16.22
C ARG A 151 -22.82 1.92 -15.10
N PHE A 152 -22.68 0.61 -15.15
CA PHE A 152 -22.97 -0.24 -13.99
C PHE A 152 -22.08 0.19 -12.82
N HIS A 153 -22.68 0.24 -11.62
CA HIS A 153 -21.99 0.60 -10.41
C HIS A 153 -20.79 -0.34 -10.13
N HIS A 154 -20.98 -1.64 -10.34
CA HIS A 154 -19.95 -2.66 -10.15
C HIS A 154 -19.92 -3.64 -11.32
N ARG A 155 -18.71 -3.91 -11.84
CA ARG A 155 -18.50 -4.80 -12.99
C ARG A 155 -19.04 -6.21 -12.74
N SER A 156 -18.89 -6.75 -11.53
CA SER A 156 -19.40 -8.10 -11.23
C SER A 156 -20.93 -8.21 -11.30
N ALA A 157 -21.67 -7.11 -11.04
CA ALA A 157 -23.12 -7.10 -11.19
C ALA A 157 -23.54 -7.11 -12.67
N GLU A 158 -22.79 -6.40 -13.52
CA GLU A 158 -22.95 -6.45 -14.98
C GLU A 158 -22.69 -7.88 -15.51
N GLU A 159 -21.57 -8.48 -15.12
CA GLU A 159 -21.20 -9.86 -15.54
C GLU A 159 -22.25 -10.89 -15.11
N TYR A 160 -22.74 -10.79 -13.88
CA TYR A 160 -23.81 -11.65 -13.36
C TYR A 160 -25.13 -11.48 -14.15
N LEU A 161 -25.53 -10.23 -14.43
CA LEU A 161 -26.73 -9.92 -15.19
C LEU A 161 -26.66 -10.36 -16.65
N ALA A 162 -25.49 -10.22 -17.27
CA ALA A 162 -25.23 -10.74 -18.61
C ALA A 162 -25.38 -12.27 -18.64
N ALA A 163 -24.88 -12.97 -17.62
CA ALA A 163 -25.05 -14.42 -17.49
C ALA A 163 -26.53 -14.79 -17.30
N CYS A 164 -27.27 -14.09 -16.43
CA CYS A 164 -28.70 -14.28 -16.26
C CYS A 164 -29.48 -14.10 -17.58
N ARG A 165 -29.07 -13.14 -18.40
CA ARG A 165 -29.68 -12.92 -19.72
C ARG A 165 -29.48 -14.12 -20.63
N LEU A 166 -28.26 -14.64 -20.72
CA LEU A 166 -27.93 -15.80 -21.55
C LEU A 166 -28.63 -17.07 -21.06
N LYS A 167 -28.75 -17.26 -19.73
CA LYS A 167 -29.55 -18.32 -19.13
C LYS A 167 -31.01 -18.26 -19.61
N ARG A 168 -31.65 -17.09 -19.53
CA ARG A 168 -33.03 -16.91 -20.01
C ARG A 168 -33.18 -17.13 -21.52
N LEU A 169 -32.18 -16.77 -22.31
CA LEU A 169 -32.17 -17.05 -23.75
C LEU A 169 -32.06 -18.54 -24.04
N ARG A 170 -31.27 -19.28 -23.24
CA ARG A 170 -31.19 -20.74 -23.30
C ARG A 170 -32.52 -21.40 -22.96
N GLU A 171 -33.20 -20.93 -21.90
CA GLU A 171 -34.55 -21.38 -21.52
C GLU A 171 -35.60 -21.08 -22.59
N LYS A 172 -35.41 -20.02 -23.39
CA LYS A 172 -36.27 -19.65 -24.53
C LYS A 172 -35.92 -20.34 -25.85
N GLY A 173 -35.01 -21.32 -25.84
CA GLY A 173 -34.72 -22.18 -27.01
C GLY A 173 -33.45 -21.86 -27.78
N MET A 174 -32.58 -20.96 -27.31
CA MET A 174 -31.22 -20.82 -27.89
C MET A 174 -30.47 -22.15 -27.80
N SER A 175 -29.82 -22.61 -28.86
CA SER A 175 -29.06 -23.88 -28.84
C SER A 175 -27.78 -23.78 -28.00
N ILE A 176 -27.31 -24.91 -27.45
CA ILE A 176 -26.05 -24.93 -26.69
C ILE A 176 -24.84 -24.56 -27.55
N ASN A 177 -24.84 -24.93 -28.84
CA ASN A 177 -23.76 -24.56 -29.76
C ASN A 177 -23.69 -23.05 -29.98
N ALA A 178 -24.84 -22.38 -30.11
CA ALA A 178 -24.88 -20.91 -30.19
C ALA A 178 -24.37 -20.27 -28.90
N LEU A 179 -24.70 -20.86 -27.75
CA LEU A 179 -24.21 -20.39 -26.46
C LEU A 179 -22.69 -20.55 -26.32
N LYS A 180 -22.12 -21.71 -26.72
CA LYS A 180 -20.68 -21.98 -26.68
C LYS A 180 -19.87 -21.00 -27.53
N HIS A 181 -20.39 -20.54 -28.67
CA HIS A 181 -19.71 -19.58 -29.53
C HIS A 181 -19.43 -18.21 -28.87
N PHE A 182 -20.14 -17.86 -27.80
CA PHE A 182 -19.83 -16.64 -27.04
C PHE A 182 -18.59 -16.78 -26.16
N PHE A 183 -18.23 -18.00 -25.76
CA PHE A 183 -17.25 -18.24 -24.70
C PHE A 183 -15.98 -18.93 -25.19
N PHE A 184 -16.09 -19.74 -26.24
CA PHE A 184 -15.04 -20.67 -26.64
C PHE A 184 -14.59 -20.40 -28.07
N ALA A 185 -13.28 -20.42 -28.27
CA ALA A 185 -12.68 -20.26 -29.58
C ALA A 185 -11.50 -21.23 -29.75
N GLU A 186 -11.09 -21.42 -31.00
CA GLU A 186 -9.82 -22.05 -31.34
C GLU A 186 -8.92 -20.97 -31.96
N LYS A 187 -7.73 -20.78 -31.39
CA LYS A 187 -6.74 -19.80 -31.86
C LYS A 187 -5.36 -20.45 -31.88
N TYR A 188 -4.71 -20.39 -33.03
CA TYR A 188 -3.36 -20.96 -33.23
C TYR A 188 -3.26 -22.45 -32.84
N GLY A 189 -4.32 -23.23 -33.08
CA GLY A 189 -4.38 -24.66 -32.72
C GLY A 189 -4.65 -24.94 -31.23
N ALA A 190 -4.87 -23.91 -30.41
CA ALA A 190 -5.25 -24.04 -29.01
C ALA A 190 -6.74 -23.77 -28.81
N GLU A 191 -7.42 -24.65 -28.06
CA GLU A 191 -8.77 -24.44 -27.55
C GLU A 191 -8.71 -23.47 -26.36
N VAL A 192 -9.31 -22.29 -26.50
CA VAL A 192 -9.22 -21.22 -25.49
C VAL A 192 -10.60 -20.72 -25.06
N VAL A 193 -10.67 -20.12 -23.88
CA VAL A 193 -11.83 -19.33 -23.43
C VAL A 193 -11.58 -17.88 -23.82
N ILE A 194 -12.57 -17.23 -24.44
CA ILE A 194 -12.50 -15.83 -24.85
C ILE A 194 -12.30 -14.97 -23.58
N PRO A 195 -11.16 -14.26 -23.42
CA PRO A 195 -10.80 -13.66 -22.13
C PRO A 195 -11.82 -12.67 -21.58
N SER A 196 -12.46 -11.87 -22.45
CA SER A 196 -13.50 -10.91 -22.05
C SER A 196 -14.79 -11.57 -21.54
N MET A 197 -14.99 -12.86 -21.83
CA MET A 197 -16.21 -13.61 -21.53
C MET A 197 -16.03 -14.61 -20.40
N ARG A 198 -14.81 -14.80 -19.88
CA ARG A 198 -14.50 -15.69 -18.73
C ARG A 198 -15.42 -15.46 -17.52
N PRO A 199 -15.66 -14.21 -17.05
CA PRO A 199 -16.51 -14.01 -15.87
C PRO A 199 -17.97 -14.41 -16.10
N ILE A 200 -18.49 -14.16 -17.30
CA ILE A 200 -19.87 -14.50 -17.67
C ILE A 200 -19.99 -16.02 -17.82
N ALA A 201 -19.00 -16.68 -18.42
CA ALA A 201 -18.95 -18.13 -18.54
C ALA A 201 -18.95 -18.81 -17.17
N ALA A 202 -18.15 -18.30 -16.22
CA ALA A 202 -18.07 -18.83 -14.86
C ALA A 202 -19.41 -18.73 -14.10
N TRP A 203 -20.13 -17.61 -14.24
CA TRP A 203 -21.49 -17.49 -13.71
C TRP A 203 -22.46 -18.49 -14.36
N LEU A 204 -22.38 -18.63 -15.68
CA LEU A 204 -23.25 -19.53 -16.43
C LEU A 204 -23.03 -21.01 -16.08
N ALA A 205 -21.78 -21.38 -15.77
CA ALA A 205 -21.39 -22.72 -15.38
C ALA A 205 -22.11 -23.21 -14.11
N LEU A 206 -22.64 -22.32 -13.26
CA LEU A 206 -23.47 -22.69 -12.11
C LEU A 206 -24.79 -23.35 -12.53
N TRP A 207 -25.33 -22.98 -13.69
CA TRP A 207 -26.65 -23.43 -14.15
C TRP A 207 -26.60 -24.28 -15.42
N ASN A 208 -25.42 -24.45 -16.02
CA ASN A 208 -25.23 -25.20 -17.26
C ASN A 208 -23.99 -26.09 -17.21
N ASP A 209 -24.22 -27.40 -17.11
CA ASP A 209 -23.15 -28.39 -16.96
C ASP A 209 -22.26 -28.47 -18.21
N GLU A 210 -22.82 -28.31 -19.41
CA GLU A 210 -22.03 -28.35 -20.66
C GLU A 210 -21.03 -27.19 -20.75
N ILE A 211 -21.37 -26.00 -20.24
CA ILE A 211 -20.44 -24.86 -20.12
C ILE A 211 -19.41 -25.14 -19.03
N ARG A 212 -19.83 -25.69 -17.87
CA ARG A 212 -18.93 -26.04 -16.76
C ARG A 212 -17.84 -27.01 -17.21
N TRP A 213 -18.21 -28.12 -17.85
CA TRP A 213 -17.25 -29.13 -18.31
C TRP A 213 -16.31 -28.62 -19.40
N GLU A 214 -16.81 -27.77 -20.29
CA GLU A 214 -15.95 -27.15 -21.32
C GLU A 214 -14.93 -26.19 -20.69
N LEU A 215 -15.30 -25.46 -19.64
CA LEU A 215 -14.37 -24.64 -18.86
C LEU A 215 -13.32 -25.50 -18.15
N ILE A 216 -13.74 -26.56 -17.43
CA ILE A 216 -12.82 -27.48 -16.74
C ILE A 216 -11.79 -28.07 -17.71
N LYS A 217 -12.23 -28.41 -18.93
CA LYS A 217 -11.36 -28.98 -19.97
C LYS A 217 -10.32 -27.98 -20.49
N ARG A 218 -10.71 -26.72 -20.70
CA ARG A 218 -9.87 -25.71 -21.39
C ARG A 218 -9.05 -24.85 -20.43
N GLU A 219 -9.73 -24.23 -19.47
CA GLU A 219 -9.18 -23.23 -18.55
C GLU A 219 -9.88 -23.36 -17.18
N PRO A 220 -9.56 -24.41 -16.39
CA PRO A 220 -10.21 -24.69 -15.10
C PRO A 220 -10.05 -23.56 -14.07
N GLU A 221 -8.97 -22.77 -14.17
CA GLU A 221 -8.71 -21.60 -13.33
C GLU A 221 -9.79 -20.52 -13.44
N VAL A 222 -10.55 -20.48 -14.54
CA VAL A 222 -11.69 -19.56 -14.72
C VAL A 222 -12.76 -19.79 -13.66
N LEU A 223 -13.00 -21.05 -13.28
CA LEU A 223 -13.97 -21.42 -12.24
C LEU A 223 -13.44 -21.20 -10.83
N LEU A 224 -12.13 -21.03 -10.66
CA LEU A 224 -11.50 -20.68 -9.39
C LEU A 224 -11.46 -19.16 -9.17
N ALA A 225 -11.31 -18.37 -10.23
CA ALA A 225 -11.09 -16.93 -10.17
C ALA A 225 -12.36 -16.07 -10.39
N HIS A 226 -13.40 -16.64 -11.00
CA HIS A 226 -14.61 -15.92 -11.37
C HIS A 226 -15.90 -16.67 -10.98
N GLY A 227 -17.03 -15.96 -11.07
CA GLY A 227 -18.35 -16.53 -10.77
C GLY A 227 -18.58 -16.69 -9.27
N ASP A 228 -19.13 -17.84 -8.86
CA ASP A 228 -19.35 -18.21 -7.47
C ASP A 228 -18.94 -19.67 -7.22
N PRO A 229 -17.64 -19.96 -7.07
CA PRO A 229 -17.16 -21.32 -6.82
C PRO A 229 -17.81 -21.96 -5.59
N GLY A 230 -18.21 -21.15 -4.61
CA GLY A 230 -18.90 -21.60 -3.40
C GLY A 230 -20.34 -22.08 -3.60
N SER A 231 -20.93 -21.87 -4.78
CA SER A 231 -22.25 -22.40 -5.16
C SER A 231 -22.17 -23.71 -5.96
N LEU A 232 -20.97 -24.16 -6.36
CA LEU A 232 -20.78 -25.47 -7.00
C LEU A 232 -20.98 -26.61 -5.99
N LEU A 233 -21.43 -27.77 -6.46
CA LEU A 233 -21.50 -28.98 -5.64
C LEU A 233 -20.09 -29.46 -5.28
N PRO A 234 -19.87 -30.12 -4.13
CA PRO A 234 -18.56 -30.62 -3.74
C PRO A 234 -17.89 -31.50 -4.81
N GLU A 235 -18.67 -32.32 -5.51
CA GLU A 235 -18.19 -33.17 -6.61
C GLU A 235 -17.66 -32.33 -7.80
N ASP A 236 -18.38 -31.29 -8.20
CA ASP A 236 -17.94 -30.36 -9.26
C ASP A 236 -16.67 -29.61 -8.84
N ARG A 237 -16.58 -29.19 -7.58
CA ARG A 237 -15.36 -28.52 -7.05
C ARG A 237 -14.16 -29.44 -7.13
N ALA A 238 -14.33 -30.72 -6.80
CA ALA A 238 -13.26 -31.71 -6.91
C ALA A 238 -12.79 -31.85 -8.37
N GLU A 239 -13.71 -31.83 -9.34
CA GLU A 239 -13.39 -31.90 -10.76
C GLU A 239 -12.68 -30.65 -11.28
N VAL A 240 -13.05 -29.46 -10.78
CA VAL A 240 -12.29 -28.23 -11.05
C VAL A 240 -10.85 -28.35 -10.53
N LEU A 241 -10.65 -28.90 -9.32
CA LEU A 241 -9.30 -29.12 -8.77
C LEU A 241 -8.51 -30.16 -9.57
N ARG A 242 -9.14 -31.25 -10.03
CA ARG A 242 -8.50 -32.24 -10.91
C ARG A 242 -8.09 -31.62 -12.24
N GLY A 243 -8.98 -30.84 -12.86
CA GLY A 243 -8.68 -30.10 -14.08
C GLY A 243 -7.51 -29.14 -13.89
N PHE A 244 -7.53 -28.35 -12.82
CA PHE A 244 -6.45 -27.42 -12.49
C PHE A 244 -5.11 -28.14 -12.28
N ALA A 245 -5.09 -29.21 -11.48
CA ALA A 245 -3.88 -29.98 -11.24
C ALA A 245 -3.40 -30.72 -12.52
N ALA A 246 -4.30 -31.15 -13.40
CA ALA A 246 -3.89 -31.72 -14.68
C ALA A 246 -3.27 -30.67 -15.63
N ALA A 247 -3.76 -29.43 -15.59
CA ALA A 247 -3.24 -28.34 -16.42
C ALA A 247 -1.88 -27.79 -15.92
N TYR A 248 -1.69 -27.76 -14.59
CA TYR A 248 -0.58 -27.03 -13.94
C TYR A 248 0.28 -27.88 -12.99
N GLY A 249 -0.03 -29.16 -12.85
CA GLY A 249 0.72 -30.09 -12.00
C GLY A 249 2.06 -30.52 -12.59
N ASP A 250 2.21 -30.45 -13.91
CA ASP A 250 3.43 -30.83 -14.62
C ASP A 250 4.19 -29.58 -15.12
N GLY A 251 5.52 -29.58 -15.02
CA GLY A 251 6.38 -28.46 -15.42
C GLY A 251 6.56 -27.39 -14.33
N GLY A 252 7.43 -26.41 -14.59
CA GLY A 252 7.67 -25.30 -13.67
C GLY A 252 6.53 -24.28 -13.63
N TRP A 253 6.66 -23.28 -12.76
CA TRP A 253 5.68 -22.18 -12.59
C TRP A 253 5.36 -21.47 -13.92
N ARG A 254 4.08 -21.31 -14.25
CA ARG A 254 3.62 -20.76 -15.54
C ARG A 254 2.97 -19.39 -15.43
N GLY A 255 2.93 -18.79 -14.24
CA GLY A 255 2.43 -17.44 -14.04
C GLY A 255 0.91 -17.34 -14.08
N VAL A 256 0.20 -18.44 -13.79
CA VAL A 256 -1.25 -18.38 -13.62
C VAL A 256 -1.55 -17.49 -12.42
N GLU A 257 -2.44 -16.51 -12.58
CA GLU A 257 -2.93 -15.74 -11.45
C GLU A 257 -3.59 -16.71 -10.45
N ALA A 258 -2.87 -17.02 -9.37
CA ALA A 258 -3.42 -17.81 -8.28
C ALA A 258 -4.71 -17.13 -7.80
N PRO A 259 -5.80 -17.89 -7.59
CA PRO A 259 -7.06 -17.33 -7.12
C PRO A 259 -6.83 -16.47 -5.88
N SER A 260 -7.52 -15.32 -5.80
CA SER A 260 -7.42 -14.50 -4.60
C SER A 260 -7.84 -15.33 -3.38
N ILE A 261 -7.25 -15.05 -2.21
CA ILE A 261 -7.56 -15.80 -0.99
C ILE A 261 -9.06 -15.78 -0.65
N GLY A 262 -9.77 -14.74 -1.09
CA GLY A 262 -11.21 -14.63 -0.95
C GLY A 262 -12.00 -15.63 -1.81
N GLU A 263 -11.55 -15.89 -3.04
CA GLU A 263 -12.18 -16.90 -3.91
C GLU A 263 -11.85 -18.32 -3.42
N VAL A 264 -10.61 -18.55 -2.96
CA VAL A 264 -10.24 -19.82 -2.31
C VAL A 264 -11.12 -20.10 -1.09
N ARG A 265 -11.43 -19.07 -0.29
CA ARG A 265 -12.33 -19.22 0.87
C ARG A 265 -13.74 -19.64 0.49
N ARG A 266 -14.28 -19.16 -0.63
CA ARG A 266 -15.60 -19.58 -1.12
C ARG A 266 -15.60 -21.03 -1.60
N LEU A 267 -14.52 -21.44 -2.27
CA LEU A 267 -14.36 -22.80 -2.78
C LEU A 267 -14.14 -23.82 -1.67
N ALA A 268 -13.37 -23.45 -0.64
CA ALA A 268 -12.91 -24.37 0.39
C ALA A 268 -14.07 -24.99 1.17
N CYS A 269 -14.09 -26.33 1.21
CA CYS A 269 -14.99 -27.10 2.05
C CYS A 269 -14.31 -28.41 2.49
N PRO A 270 -14.68 -28.98 3.67
CA PRO A 270 -14.04 -30.19 4.19
C PRO A 270 -14.11 -31.40 3.26
N GLU A 271 -15.15 -31.50 2.43
CA GLU A 271 -15.37 -32.58 1.47
C GLU A 271 -14.29 -32.66 0.38
N LEU A 272 -13.46 -31.62 0.22
CA LEU A 272 -12.32 -31.62 -0.71
C LEU A 272 -11.10 -32.41 -0.17
N ALA A 273 -11.11 -32.88 1.07
CA ALA A 273 -9.97 -33.61 1.64
C ALA A 273 -9.50 -34.81 0.79
N PRO A 274 -10.39 -35.70 0.28
CA PRO A 274 -9.97 -36.86 -0.50
C PRO A 274 -9.27 -36.47 -1.81
N VAL A 275 -9.78 -35.46 -2.52
CA VAL A 275 -9.17 -35.00 -3.79
C VAL A 275 -7.87 -34.25 -3.56
N ILE A 276 -7.75 -33.47 -2.48
CA ILE A 276 -6.48 -32.83 -2.11
C ILE A 276 -5.42 -33.91 -1.85
N ARG A 277 -5.76 -34.98 -1.10
CA ARG A 277 -4.84 -36.09 -0.83
C ARG A 277 -4.45 -36.87 -2.09
N GLU A 278 -5.42 -37.16 -2.95
CA GLU A 278 -5.21 -37.81 -4.26
C GLU A 278 -4.18 -37.02 -5.09
N LEU A 279 -4.40 -35.72 -5.24
CA LEU A 279 -3.58 -34.86 -6.09
C LEU A 279 -2.23 -34.51 -5.44
N TRP A 280 -2.15 -34.41 -4.11
CA TRP A 280 -0.89 -34.24 -3.38
C TRP A 280 0.10 -35.35 -3.69
N GLY A 281 -0.37 -36.61 -3.70
CA GLY A 281 0.48 -37.76 -4.04
C GLY A 281 0.93 -37.78 -5.51
N LYS A 282 0.23 -37.08 -6.40
CA LYS A 282 0.53 -37.04 -7.84
C LYS A 282 1.42 -35.86 -8.24
N TYR A 283 1.23 -34.70 -7.62
CA TYR A 283 1.91 -33.46 -7.97
C TYR A 283 2.56 -32.78 -6.75
N PRO A 284 3.44 -33.48 -6.01
CA PRO A 284 4.03 -32.94 -4.79
C PRO A 284 4.94 -31.73 -5.08
N ASP A 285 5.54 -31.65 -6.26
CA ASP A 285 6.55 -30.63 -6.58
C ASP A 285 5.98 -29.41 -7.32
N SER A 286 4.70 -29.42 -7.70
CA SER A 286 4.08 -28.30 -8.42
C SER A 286 3.79 -27.13 -7.48
N GLU A 287 4.50 -26.03 -7.68
CA GLU A 287 4.37 -24.85 -6.84
C GLU A 287 2.95 -24.23 -6.86
N GLU A 288 2.33 -24.14 -8.04
CA GLU A 288 0.99 -23.56 -8.23
C GLU A 288 -0.09 -24.41 -7.55
N VAL A 289 0.01 -25.74 -7.71
CA VAL A 289 -0.96 -26.70 -7.17
C VAL A 289 -0.81 -26.82 -5.64
N VAL A 290 0.42 -26.96 -5.14
CA VAL A 290 0.72 -27.03 -3.70
C VAL A 290 0.23 -25.79 -2.98
N LYS A 291 0.48 -24.60 -3.53
CA LYS A 291 0.01 -23.34 -2.96
C LYS A 291 -1.51 -23.30 -2.84
N LEU A 292 -2.24 -23.69 -3.89
CA LEU A 292 -3.70 -23.73 -3.85
C LEU A 292 -4.22 -24.71 -2.78
N PHE A 293 -3.62 -25.90 -2.68
CA PHE A 293 -4.05 -26.90 -1.69
C PHE A 293 -3.82 -26.42 -0.26
N LEU A 294 -2.66 -25.82 0.04
CA LEU A 294 -2.39 -25.26 1.36
C LEU A 294 -3.36 -24.12 1.70
N GLN A 295 -3.71 -23.28 0.72
CA GLN A 295 -4.72 -22.23 0.90
C GLN A 295 -6.13 -22.83 1.13
N LEU A 296 -6.49 -23.93 0.48
CA LEU A 296 -7.76 -24.63 0.71
C LEU A 296 -7.82 -25.26 2.11
N ILE A 297 -6.75 -25.91 2.55
CA ILE A 297 -6.63 -26.45 3.90
C ILE A 297 -6.82 -25.33 4.93
N TRP A 298 -6.16 -24.19 4.70
CA TRP A 298 -6.28 -23.01 5.54
C TRP A 298 -7.68 -22.39 5.56
N GLN A 299 -8.22 -22.03 4.39
CA GLN A 299 -9.50 -21.33 4.35
C GLN A 299 -10.70 -22.23 4.66
N GLY A 300 -10.59 -23.53 4.42
CA GLY A 300 -11.63 -24.53 4.69
C GLY A 300 -11.53 -25.21 6.05
N ALA A 301 -10.47 -24.96 6.81
CA ALA A 301 -10.13 -25.69 8.05
C ALA A 301 -10.25 -27.22 7.86
N ILE A 302 -9.64 -27.74 6.78
CA ILE A 302 -9.78 -29.13 6.35
C ILE A 302 -8.90 -30.03 7.24
N ARG A 303 -9.46 -30.44 8.39
CA ARG A 303 -8.76 -31.21 9.44
C ARG A 303 -8.19 -32.53 8.92
N ASP A 304 -8.86 -33.14 7.95
CA ASP A 304 -8.42 -34.39 7.32
C ASP A 304 -7.18 -34.21 6.45
N CYS A 305 -6.58 -33.02 6.33
CA CYS A 305 -5.32 -32.77 5.60
C CYS A 305 -4.25 -32.10 6.50
N VAL A 306 -4.37 -32.18 7.83
CA VAL A 306 -3.41 -31.60 8.78
C VAL A 306 -2.00 -32.18 8.63
N ASP A 307 -1.87 -33.46 8.27
CA ASP A 307 -0.61 -34.14 7.98
C ASP A 307 0.14 -33.50 6.80
N ILE A 308 -0.57 -33.14 5.73
CA ILE A 308 0.02 -32.43 4.58
C ILE A 308 0.56 -31.06 5.02
N ALA A 309 -0.22 -30.32 5.82
CA ALA A 309 0.22 -29.03 6.34
C ALA A 309 1.39 -29.16 7.33
N GLU A 310 1.44 -30.21 8.14
CA GLU A 310 2.58 -30.53 9.02
C GLU A 310 3.83 -30.83 8.19
N GLU A 311 3.72 -31.70 7.19
CA GLU A 311 4.82 -32.05 6.28
C GLU A 311 5.45 -30.80 5.65
N VAL A 312 4.63 -29.94 5.02
CA VAL A 312 5.12 -28.73 4.37
C VAL A 312 5.70 -27.73 5.37
N ALA A 313 5.12 -27.58 6.57
CA ALA A 313 5.64 -26.63 7.55
C ALA A 313 7.10 -26.95 7.94
N PHE A 314 7.46 -28.24 8.03
CA PHE A 314 8.79 -28.69 8.42
C PHE A 314 9.77 -28.89 7.25
N ASP A 315 9.31 -28.85 6.00
CA ASP A 315 10.16 -29.03 4.83
C ASP A 315 10.98 -27.76 4.54
N THR A 316 12.29 -27.82 4.85
CA THR A 316 13.22 -26.70 4.65
C THR A 316 13.61 -26.47 3.19
N GLN A 317 13.26 -27.39 2.27
CA GLN A 317 13.50 -27.20 0.84
C GLN A 317 12.36 -26.41 0.17
N ARG A 318 11.23 -26.22 0.87
CA ARG A 318 10.08 -25.48 0.34
C ARG A 318 10.24 -23.98 0.54
N PRO A 319 9.67 -23.16 -0.38
CA PRO A 319 9.61 -21.71 -0.20
C PRO A 319 8.91 -21.31 1.11
N ASP A 320 9.44 -20.29 1.78
CA ASP A 320 8.93 -19.83 3.08
C ASP A 320 7.46 -19.43 3.06
N TYR A 321 6.96 -18.89 1.94
CA TYR A 321 5.56 -18.54 1.82
C TYR A 321 4.64 -19.77 1.88
N GLN A 322 5.04 -20.93 1.34
CA GLN A 322 4.26 -22.18 1.40
C GLN A 322 4.21 -22.70 2.84
N ARG A 323 5.38 -22.72 3.50
CA ARG A 323 5.50 -23.10 4.92
C ARG A 323 4.63 -22.22 5.80
N SER A 324 4.56 -20.91 5.51
CA SER A 324 3.70 -19.98 6.25
C SER A 324 2.21 -20.20 6.02
N ILE A 325 1.78 -20.51 4.79
CA ILE A 325 0.39 -20.89 4.50
C ILE A 325 0.05 -22.22 5.20
N ALA A 326 0.98 -23.17 5.22
CA ALA A 326 0.81 -24.46 5.90
C ALA A 326 0.57 -24.27 7.41
N VAL A 327 1.37 -23.43 8.08
CA VAL A 327 1.14 -23.09 9.49
C VAL A 327 -0.20 -22.38 9.70
N SER A 328 -0.62 -21.50 8.76
CA SER A 328 -1.96 -20.90 8.82
C SER A 328 -3.05 -21.97 8.72
N GLY A 329 -2.84 -23.01 7.92
CA GLY A 329 -3.67 -24.21 7.84
C GLY A 329 -3.77 -24.95 9.17
N LEU A 330 -2.64 -25.18 9.83
CA LEU A 330 -2.59 -25.82 11.14
C LEU A 330 -3.33 -25.01 12.22
N VAL A 331 -3.20 -23.67 12.20
CA VAL A 331 -3.93 -22.77 13.09
C VAL A 331 -5.44 -22.85 12.85
N ALA A 332 -5.88 -22.77 11.59
CA ALA A 332 -7.30 -22.87 11.25
C ALA A 332 -7.91 -24.24 11.58
N CYS A 333 -7.12 -25.31 11.49
CA CYS A 333 -7.55 -26.66 11.88
C CYS A 333 -7.49 -26.89 13.40
N GLU A 334 -7.03 -25.92 14.20
CA GLU A 334 -6.82 -26.03 15.65
C GLU A 334 -5.89 -27.18 16.06
N ALA A 335 -4.87 -27.46 15.23
CA ALA A 335 -3.93 -28.58 15.40
C ALA A 335 -2.89 -28.30 16.51
N SER A 336 -3.37 -28.13 17.75
CA SER A 336 -2.60 -27.65 18.91
C SER A 336 -1.34 -28.47 19.21
N GLU A 337 -1.37 -29.79 19.00
CA GLU A 337 -0.20 -30.64 19.20
C GLU A 337 0.90 -30.32 18.17
N VAL A 338 0.53 -30.23 16.89
CA VAL A 338 1.45 -29.89 15.79
C VAL A 338 1.97 -28.47 15.94
N LEU A 339 1.11 -27.51 16.27
CA LEU A 339 1.52 -26.12 16.49
C LEU A 339 2.54 -25.98 17.62
N ARG A 340 2.43 -26.79 18.68
CA ARG A 340 3.47 -26.85 19.74
C ARG A 340 4.78 -27.46 19.24
N LYS A 341 4.75 -28.44 18.35
CA LYS A 341 5.96 -28.97 17.70
C LYS A 341 6.61 -27.91 16.83
N VAL A 342 5.82 -27.20 16.02
CA VAL A 342 6.28 -26.10 15.17
C VAL A 342 6.91 -25.02 16.04
N ALA A 343 6.24 -24.55 17.09
CA ALA A 343 6.77 -23.54 18.01
C ALA A 343 8.10 -23.99 18.66
N LYS A 344 8.22 -25.25 19.09
CA LYS A 344 9.45 -25.80 19.65
C LYS A 344 10.61 -25.80 18.65
N SER A 345 10.40 -26.30 17.42
CA SER A 345 11.43 -26.27 16.37
C SER A 345 11.78 -24.83 15.98
N PHE A 346 10.77 -23.97 15.85
CA PHE A 346 10.91 -22.56 15.49
C PHE A 346 11.79 -21.75 16.47
N LEU A 347 11.75 -22.12 17.75
CA LEU A 347 12.60 -21.54 18.80
C LEU A 347 13.97 -22.21 18.88
N ALA A 348 14.07 -23.54 18.75
CA ALA A 348 15.28 -24.30 18.99
C ALA A 348 16.23 -24.42 17.77
N GLU A 349 15.69 -24.45 16.56
CA GLU A 349 16.40 -24.82 15.32
C GLU A 349 16.46 -23.62 14.36
N GLN A 350 17.22 -22.59 14.73
CA GLN A 350 17.22 -21.29 14.04
C GLN A 350 17.62 -21.40 12.56
N GLU A 351 18.49 -22.34 12.23
CA GLU A 351 18.97 -22.63 10.87
C GLU A 351 17.89 -23.16 9.93
N LYS A 352 16.80 -23.76 10.46
CA LYS A 352 15.69 -24.28 9.64
C LYS A 352 14.63 -23.24 9.31
N TRP A 353 14.68 -22.07 9.93
CA TRP A 353 13.66 -21.02 9.81
C TRP A 353 14.32 -19.71 9.46
N SER A 354 14.12 -19.25 8.21
CA SER A 354 14.70 -18.00 7.74
C SER A 354 14.23 -16.81 8.59
N ASN A 355 14.98 -15.71 8.58
CA ASN A 355 14.53 -14.49 9.25
C ASN A 355 13.31 -13.83 8.58
N GLU A 356 12.99 -14.21 7.34
CA GLU A 356 11.88 -13.66 6.56
C GLU A 356 10.55 -14.30 6.96
N ILE A 357 10.53 -15.60 7.26
CA ILE A 357 9.29 -16.29 7.67
C ILE A 357 8.90 -15.97 9.13
N VAL A 358 9.88 -15.55 9.94
CA VAL A 358 9.74 -15.41 11.40
C VAL A 358 8.60 -14.47 11.83
N PRO A 359 8.46 -13.24 11.29
CA PRO A 359 7.40 -12.33 11.72
C PRO A 359 6.00 -12.88 11.45
N ASN A 360 5.81 -13.55 10.32
CA ASN A 360 4.51 -14.10 9.93
C ASN A 360 4.13 -15.34 10.77
N LEU A 361 5.08 -16.21 11.09
CA LEU A 361 4.81 -17.36 11.97
C LEU A 361 4.56 -16.95 13.41
N ALA A 362 5.37 -16.02 13.94
CA ALA A 362 5.14 -15.46 15.27
C ALA A 362 3.70 -14.94 15.41
N LYS A 363 3.20 -14.28 14.35
CA LYS A 363 1.81 -13.83 14.25
C LYS A 363 0.75 -14.89 14.37
N GLN A 364 0.98 -16.03 13.75
CA GLN A 364 -0.01 -17.10 13.72
C GLN A 364 0.02 -17.89 15.03
N LEU A 365 1.20 -18.00 15.66
CA LEU A 365 1.41 -18.82 16.85
C LEU A 365 1.14 -18.07 18.16
N PHE A 366 1.34 -16.75 18.25
CA PHE A 366 1.05 -16.00 19.47
C PHE A 366 -0.42 -15.53 19.52
N PRO A 367 -1.12 -15.64 20.67
CA PRO A 367 -0.65 -16.15 21.97
C PRO A 367 -0.93 -17.64 22.20
N ALA A 368 -1.47 -18.36 21.20
CA ALA A 368 -1.98 -19.72 21.39
C ALA A 368 -0.89 -20.79 21.65
N ALA A 369 0.28 -20.63 21.03
CA ALA A 369 1.41 -21.56 21.07
C ALA A 369 2.74 -20.90 21.48
N LEU A 370 2.80 -19.58 21.58
CA LEU A 370 3.96 -18.82 22.03
C LEU A 370 3.60 -17.97 23.25
N SER A 371 4.49 -17.97 24.24
CA SER A 371 4.50 -17.02 25.35
C SER A 371 5.02 -15.65 24.91
N VAL A 372 4.83 -14.63 25.76
CA VAL A 372 5.36 -13.28 25.51
C VAL A 372 6.89 -13.31 25.42
N GLN A 373 7.58 -14.05 26.29
CA GLN A 373 9.04 -14.11 26.29
C GLN A 373 9.61 -14.81 25.04
N GLU A 374 8.93 -15.83 24.54
CA GLU A 374 9.29 -16.49 23.28
C GLU A 374 9.10 -15.54 22.09
N LEU A 375 8.01 -14.75 22.07
CA LEU A 375 7.79 -13.71 21.06
C LEU A 375 8.92 -12.66 21.09
N ILE A 376 9.31 -12.18 22.27
CA ILE A 376 10.42 -11.22 22.41
C ILE A 376 11.73 -11.83 21.89
N SER A 377 12.03 -13.08 22.25
CA SER A 377 13.25 -13.77 21.80
C SER A 377 13.33 -13.87 20.27
N LEU A 378 12.18 -14.08 19.61
CA LEU A 378 12.10 -14.10 18.14
C LEU A 378 12.34 -12.72 17.53
N ILE A 379 11.79 -11.66 18.12
CA ILE A 379 12.03 -10.28 17.69
C ILE A 379 13.52 -9.92 17.83
N GLU A 380 14.17 -10.37 18.90
CA GLU A 380 15.60 -10.10 19.14
C GLU A 380 16.52 -10.78 18.13
N ARG A 381 16.15 -11.99 17.67
CA ARG A 381 16.87 -12.78 16.67
C ARG A 381 16.83 -12.13 15.28
N THR A 382 15.74 -11.44 14.93
CA THR A 382 15.58 -10.84 13.60
C THR A 382 16.39 -9.54 13.46
N PRO A 383 17.14 -9.35 12.36
CA PRO A 383 17.94 -8.15 12.15
C PRO A 383 17.06 -6.90 12.07
N LYS A 384 17.67 -5.74 12.41
CA LYS A 384 17.01 -4.44 12.29
C LYS A 384 16.61 -4.20 10.82
N PRO A 385 15.38 -3.78 10.53
CA PRO A 385 14.94 -3.54 9.15
C PRO A 385 15.77 -2.44 8.48
N ARG A 386 16.13 -2.62 7.20
CA ARG A 386 16.88 -1.63 6.40
C ARG A 386 16.04 -0.37 6.10
N ARG A 387 14.72 -0.48 6.12
CA ARG A 387 13.74 0.61 5.91
C ARG A 387 12.90 0.78 7.18
N GLY A 388 12.51 1.99 7.54
CA GLY A 388 11.96 2.36 8.86
C GLY A 388 10.67 1.65 9.34
N ALA A 389 10.06 0.77 8.54
CA ALA A 389 8.98 -0.13 8.95
C ALA A 389 9.41 -1.58 8.71
N SER A 390 9.32 -2.43 9.74
CA SER A 390 9.49 -3.89 9.64
C SER A 390 8.15 -4.61 9.66
N GLU A 391 8.15 -5.87 9.24
CA GLU A 391 7.02 -6.79 9.38
C GLU A 391 6.60 -6.95 10.86
N PHE A 392 7.55 -6.97 11.79
CA PHE A 392 7.28 -6.98 13.23
C PHE A 392 6.58 -5.71 13.74
N SER A 393 6.84 -4.54 13.13
CA SER A 393 6.11 -3.31 13.45
C SER A 393 4.62 -3.50 13.16
N TRP A 394 4.28 -3.92 11.93
CA TRP A 394 2.90 -4.15 11.52
C TRP A 394 2.24 -5.27 12.31
N TYR A 395 2.97 -6.34 12.56
CA TYR A 395 2.47 -7.46 13.33
C TYR A 395 2.14 -7.06 14.78
N LEU A 396 3.02 -6.34 15.48
CA LEU A 396 2.74 -5.91 16.84
C LEU A 396 1.54 -4.95 16.91
N GLU A 397 1.37 -4.08 15.92
CA GLU A 397 0.15 -3.26 15.78
C GLU A 397 -1.10 -4.14 15.69
N LEU A 398 -1.06 -5.20 14.89
CA LEU A 398 -2.18 -6.14 14.74
C LEU A 398 -2.45 -6.94 16.02
N ILE A 399 -1.42 -7.40 16.75
CA ILE A 399 -1.61 -8.04 18.06
C ILE A 399 -2.29 -7.05 19.00
N ALA A 400 -1.76 -5.84 19.11
CA ALA A 400 -2.27 -4.82 20.01
C ALA A 400 -3.74 -4.48 19.69
N GLU A 401 -4.13 -4.49 18.41
CA GLU A 401 -5.52 -4.29 18.00
C GLU A 401 -6.46 -5.42 18.42
N ASN A 402 -6.00 -6.68 18.41
CA ASN A 402 -6.87 -7.86 18.60
C ASN A 402 -6.78 -8.51 19.98
N ILE A 403 -5.70 -8.28 20.74
CA ILE A 403 -5.56 -8.82 22.09
C ILE A 403 -6.59 -8.18 23.02
N ASP A 404 -7.15 -9.00 23.92
CA ASP A 404 -8.00 -8.53 25.01
C ASP A 404 -7.17 -7.61 25.93
N PRO A 405 -7.49 -6.30 26.01
CA PRO A 405 -6.72 -5.35 26.80
C PRO A 405 -6.69 -5.68 28.30
N SER A 406 -7.71 -6.39 28.81
CA SER A 406 -7.82 -6.75 30.24
C SER A 406 -7.09 -8.05 30.57
N SER A 407 -6.50 -8.73 29.57
CA SER A 407 -5.80 -9.99 29.78
C SER A 407 -4.43 -9.80 30.43
N SER A 408 -4.03 -10.75 31.29
CA SER A 408 -2.67 -10.76 31.87
C SER A 408 -1.59 -10.80 30.78
N THR A 409 -1.86 -11.48 29.66
CA THR A 409 -0.98 -11.54 28.50
C THR A 409 -0.76 -10.17 27.86
N ALA A 410 -1.78 -9.31 27.80
CA ALA A 410 -1.64 -7.95 27.28
C ALA A 410 -0.76 -7.08 28.20
N ALA A 411 -0.95 -7.18 29.53
CA ALA A 411 -0.09 -6.52 30.50
C ALA A 411 1.37 -7.00 30.44
N GLU A 412 1.59 -8.32 30.34
CA GLU A 412 2.93 -8.91 30.18
C GLU A 412 3.58 -8.45 28.87
N LEU A 413 2.83 -8.44 27.75
CA LEU A 413 3.32 -7.98 26.45
C LEU A 413 3.70 -6.50 26.47
N ARG A 414 2.88 -5.64 27.09
CA ARG A 414 3.19 -4.20 27.27
C ARG A 414 4.54 -4.03 27.95
N LYS A 415 4.71 -4.72 29.07
CA LYS A 415 5.94 -4.65 29.87
C LYS A 415 7.15 -5.13 29.07
N ALA A 416 7.07 -6.32 28.48
CA ALA A 416 8.19 -6.94 27.77
C ALA A 416 8.59 -6.15 26.51
N VAL A 417 7.63 -5.59 25.76
CA VAL A 417 7.93 -4.74 24.59
C VAL A 417 8.56 -3.42 25.03
N ALA A 418 8.07 -2.79 26.10
CA ALA A 418 8.64 -1.56 26.61
C ALA A 418 10.08 -1.78 27.11
N GLU A 419 10.34 -2.88 27.83
CA GLU A 419 11.69 -3.31 28.23
C GLU A 419 12.59 -3.59 27.04
N LEU A 420 12.09 -4.25 26.00
CA LEU A 420 12.83 -4.52 24.77
C LEU A 420 13.26 -3.21 24.07
N ILE A 421 12.32 -2.28 23.86
CA ILE A 421 12.60 -0.97 23.24
C ILE A 421 13.64 -0.22 24.07
N TRP A 422 13.46 -0.22 25.40
CA TRP A 422 14.37 0.43 26.32
C TRP A 422 15.77 -0.18 26.29
N ASN A 423 15.90 -1.50 26.33
CA ASN A 423 17.19 -2.18 26.30
C ASN A 423 17.91 -2.04 24.95
N GLY A 424 17.14 -1.86 23.87
CA GLY A 424 17.67 -1.52 22.54
C GLY A 424 18.07 -0.06 22.34
N ARG A 425 18.03 0.80 23.36
CA ARG A 425 18.45 2.21 23.27
C ARG A 425 19.94 2.36 22.95
N ASP A 426 20.28 3.45 22.27
CA ASP A 426 21.67 3.88 22.16
C ASP A 426 22.16 4.41 23.53
N LYS A 427 23.25 3.83 24.05
CA LYS A 427 23.82 4.23 25.35
C LYS A 427 24.64 5.52 25.24
N ASP A 428 25.10 5.84 24.02
CA ASP A 428 25.91 7.02 23.73
C ASP A 428 25.07 8.15 23.12
N GLN A 429 23.75 8.13 23.37
CA GLN A 429 22.79 9.10 22.82
C GLN A 429 23.20 10.55 23.14
N GLU A 430 23.66 11.27 22.11
CA GLU A 430 23.98 12.70 22.22
C GLU A 430 22.71 13.56 22.09
N GLY A 431 22.21 14.01 23.24
CA GLY A 431 21.10 14.96 23.32
C GLY A 431 19.71 14.32 23.40
N TYR A 432 18.71 15.15 23.72
CA TYR A 432 17.34 14.71 24.03
C TYR A 432 16.35 14.84 22.87
N TRP A 433 16.82 15.27 21.69
CA TRP A 433 16.01 15.53 20.52
C TRP A 433 16.15 14.35 19.56
N ASN A 434 15.12 13.50 19.44
CA ASN A 434 15.07 12.32 18.57
C ASN A 434 15.83 11.08 19.11
N ILE A 435 15.22 10.41 20.10
CA ILE A 435 15.71 9.16 20.68
C ILE A 435 15.37 8.01 19.73
N ILE A 436 16.40 7.32 19.22
CA ILE A 436 16.24 6.17 18.33
C ILE A 436 17.11 5.03 18.85
N GLY A 437 16.53 3.82 18.92
CA GLY A 437 17.21 2.58 19.28
C GLY A 437 17.11 1.50 18.21
N LYS A 438 17.59 0.30 18.54
CA LYS A 438 17.47 -0.91 17.73
C LYS A 438 16.00 -1.25 17.44
N TYR A 439 15.13 -1.15 18.45
CA TYR A 439 13.73 -1.59 18.39
C TYR A 439 12.70 -0.44 18.38
N SER A 440 13.10 0.81 18.12
CA SER A 440 12.19 1.96 18.07
C SER A 440 11.00 1.78 17.12
N TYR A 441 11.13 0.94 16.09
CA TYR A 441 10.05 0.66 15.15
C TYR A 441 8.84 -0.02 15.80
N LEU A 442 8.99 -0.65 16.98
CA LEU A 442 7.90 -1.28 17.73
C LEU A 442 7.06 -0.29 18.55
N SER A 443 7.50 0.97 18.66
CA SER A 443 6.84 2.00 19.48
C SER A 443 5.38 2.25 19.11
N SER A 444 5.02 2.10 17.82
CA SER A 444 3.65 2.30 17.35
C SER A 444 2.71 1.20 17.88
N GLY A 445 3.15 -0.07 17.83
CA GLY A 445 2.40 -1.18 18.42
C GLY A 445 2.26 -1.05 19.93
N LEU A 446 3.32 -0.63 20.63
CA LEU A 446 3.26 -0.35 22.07
C LEU A 446 2.27 0.79 22.39
N ALA A 447 2.26 1.86 21.60
CA ALA A 447 1.31 2.97 21.80
C ALA A 447 -0.15 2.54 21.61
N ILE A 448 -0.44 1.66 20.64
CA ILE A 448 -1.78 1.09 20.45
C ILE A 448 -2.17 0.24 21.67
N LEU A 449 -1.27 -0.62 22.14
CA LEU A 449 -1.51 -1.49 23.29
C LEU A 449 -1.80 -0.67 24.56
N CYS A 450 -0.93 0.30 24.88
CA CYS A 450 -1.15 1.23 26.00
C CYS A 450 -2.46 2.00 25.85
N GLY A 451 -2.79 2.50 24.64
CA GLY A 451 -4.01 3.25 24.39
C GLY A 451 -5.28 2.44 24.68
N LYS A 452 -5.31 1.16 24.31
CA LYS A 452 -6.47 0.28 24.59
C LYS A 452 -6.58 -0.05 26.07
N GLN A 453 -5.47 -0.37 26.74
CA GLN A 453 -5.52 -0.72 28.16
C GLN A 453 -5.88 0.48 29.06
N LEU A 454 -5.51 1.69 28.66
CA LEU A 454 -5.86 2.91 29.39
C LEU A 454 -7.37 3.17 29.46
N ALA A 455 -8.16 2.59 28.53
CA ALA A 455 -9.60 2.69 28.55
C ALA A 455 -10.25 1.82 29.65
N GLU A 456 -9.55 0.77 30.11
CA GLU A 456 -10.08 -0.26 31.01
C GLU A 456 -9.45 -0.21 32.42
N GLU A 457 -8.20 0.25 32.53
CA GLU A 457 -7.41 0.21 33.78
C GLU A 457 -6.88 1.59 34.21
N LEU A 458 -6.75 1.79 35.52
CA LEU A 458 -6.00 2.93 36.07
C LEU A 458 -4.49 2.68 35.95
N PRO A 459 -3.72 3.61 35.37
CA PRO A 459 -2.30 3.36 35.09
C PRO A 459 -1.45 3.43 36.36
N ASP A 460 -0.70 2.35 36.61
CA ASP A 460 0.38 2.30 37.60
C ASP A 460 1.70 2.85 37.02
N ASP A 461 2.77 2.81 37.80
CA ASP A 461 4.04 3.42 37.41
C ASP A 461 4.70 2.65 36.23
N ASP A 462 4.60 1.30 36.19
CA ASP A 462 5.05 0.47 35.08
C ASP A 462 4.28 0.78 33.78
N PHE A 463 2.97 1.03 33.87
CA PHE A 463 2.14 1.44 32.74
C PHE A 463 2.57 2.80 32.18
N ILE A 464 2.73 3.80 33.06
CA ILE A 464 3.13 5.14 32.66
C ILE A 464 4.51 5.10 32.00
N TRP A 465 5.42 4.29 32.55
CA TRP A 465 6.74 4.07 31.97
C TRP A 465 6.66 3.50 30.55
N ALA A 466 5.82 2.48 30.31
CA ALA A 466 5.61 1.93 28.97
C ALA A 466 5.05 2.98 27.99
N CYS A 467 4.11 3.82 28.43
CA CYS A 467 3.60 4.95 27.62
C CYS A 467 4.71 5.94 27.27
N ALA A 468 5.59 6.26 28.23
CA ALA A 468 6.69 7.19 28.04
C ALA A 468 7.70 6.64 27.03
N VAL A 469 8.06 5.35 27.14
CA VAL A 469 8.91 4.64 26.17
C VAL A 469 8.28 4.69 24.77
N ALA A 470 6.99 4.35 24.63
CA ALA A 470 6.29 4.38 23.35
C ALA A 470 6.37 5.77 22.69
N ASN A 471 6.17 6.83 23.47
CA ASN A 471 6.23 8.20 22.97
C ASN A 471 7.65 8.65 22.60
N ARG A 472 8.62 8.43 23.49
CA ARG A 472 10.00 8.92 23.33
C ARG A 472 10.70 8.29 22.14
N PHE A 473 10.54 6.98 21.98
CA PHE A 473 11.13 6.21 20.87
C PHE A 473 10.27 6.26 19.60
N GLY A 474 9.03 6.77 19.70
CA GLY A 474 8.06 6.92 18.60
C GLY A 474 8.08 8.27 17.90
N SER A 475 9.26 8.88 17.71
CA SER A 475 9.39 10.21 17.07
C SER A 475 8.90 10.26 15.60
N ARG A 476 8.71 9.09 14.98
CA ARG A 476 8.07 8.92 13.66
C ARG A 476 7.04 7.79 13.73
N PRO A 477 5.86 8.02 14.32
CA PRO A 477 4.85 6.99 14.47
C PRO A 477 4.25 6.62 13.10
N THR A 478 3.83 5.36 12.95
CA THR A 478 3.07 4.91 11.77
C THR A 478 1.71 5.63 11.70
N GLU A 479 1.08 5.68 10.52
CA GLU A 479 -0.26 6.27 10.39
C GLU A 479 -1.30 5.59 11.31
N VAL A 480 -1.11 4.29 11.59
CA VAL A 480 -1.98 3.49 12.47
C VAL A 480 -1.75 3.83 13.95
N GLY A 481 -0.49 4.01 14.38
CA GLY A 481 -0.13 4.31 15.76
C GLY A 481 -0.33 5.78 16.18
N LYS A 482 -0.37 6.71 15.22
CA LYS A 482 -0.53 8.16 15.47
C LYS A 482 -1.75 8.52 16.34
N PRO A 483 -2.98 8.03 16.06
CA PRO A 483 -4.15 8.37 16.86
C PRO A 483 -4.02 7.91 18.31
N SER A 484 -3.51 6.69 18.55
CA SER A 484 -3.32 6.16 19.91
C SER A 484 -2.28 6.97 20.68
N LEU A 485 -1.16 7.33 20.06
CA LEU A 485 -0.15 8.17 20.69
C LEU A 485 -0.68 9.56 21.02
N GLN A 486 -1.51 10.15 20.15
CA GLN A 486 -2.15 11.43 20.41
C GLN A 486 -3.16 11.33 21.56
N ALA A 487 -3.99 10.29 21.59
CA ALA A 487 -4.95 10.04 22.66
C ALA A 487 -4.25 9.86 24.03
N LEU A 488 -3.13 9.13 24.07
CA LEU A 488 -2.30 9.01 25.28
C LEU A 488 -1.83 10.38 25.78
N LYS A 489 -1.26 11.20 24.88
CA LYS A 489 -0.81 12.57 25.22
C LYS A 489 -1.94 13.43 25.77
N GLU A 490 -3.10 13.38 25.13
CA GLU A 490 -4.27 14.14 25.57
C GLU A 490 -4.78 13.67 26.94
N HIS A 491 -4.83 12.36 27.19
CA HIS A 491 -5.24 11.81 28.47
C HIS A 491 -4.32 12.24 29.63
N PHE A 492 -3.00 11.99 29.49
CA PHE A 492 -2.04 12.34 30.53
C PHE A 492 -1.95 13.84 30.80
N LYS A 493 -2.13 14.66 29.75
CA LYS A 493 -2.16 16.12 29.91
C LYS A 493 -3.38 16.61 30.69
N ASN A 494 -4.54 16.00 30.48
CA ASN A 494 -5.81 16.43 31.07
C ASN A 494 -6.06 15.82 32.47
N ASN A 495 -5.38 14.73 32.84
CA ASN A 495 -5.55 14.08 34.13
C ASN A 495 -4.57 14.62 35.19
N ALA A 496 -5.05 15.52 36.05
CA ALA A 496 -4.23 16.19 37.07
C ALA A 496 -3.54 15.21 38.04
N THR A 497 -4.14 14.06 38.36
CA THR A 497 -3.56 13.07 39.28
C THR A 497 -2.38 12.31 38.66
N LEU A 498 -2.40 12.09 37.35
CA LEU A 498 -1.36 11.35 36.64
C LEU A 498 -0.19 12.23 36.19
N ARG A 499 -0.39 13.55 36.08
CA ARG A 499 0.66 14.47 35.62
C ARG A 499 1.92 14.44 36.49
N GLU A 500 1.77 14.48 37.81
CA GLU A 500 2.91 14.43 38.73
C GLU A 500 3.72 13.15 38.54
N LYS A 501 3.04 11.99 38.56
CA LYS A 501 3.68 10.68 38.33
C LYS A 501 4.38 10.62 36.97
N THR A 502 3.69 11.04 35.92
CA THR A 502 4.23 11.05 34.55
C THR A 502 5.47 11.92 34.43
N PHE A 503 5.46 13.11 35.05
CA PHE A 503 6.61 14.01 35.05
C PHE A 503 7.84 13.36 35.69
N TRP A 504 7.68 12.71 36.85
CA TRP A 504 8.80 12.08 37.55
C TRP A 504 9.30 10.80 36.87
N ILE A 505 8.41 10.01 36.28
CA ILE A 505 8.79 8.82 35.49
C ILE A 505 9.56 9.22 34.23
N GLU A 506 9.09 10.25 33.51
CA GLU A 506 9.81 10.83 32.36
C GLU A 506 11.16 11.41 32.79
N ALA A 507 11.25 12.06 33.96
CA ALA A 507 12.51 12.57 34.49
C ALA A 507 13.52 11.46 34.79
N GLU A 508 13.07 10.36 35.38
CA GLU A 508 13.89 9.18 35.65
C GLU A 508 14.36 8.51 34.36
N LEU A 509 13.45 8.31 33.40
CA LEU A 509 13.75 7.79 32.06
C LEU A 509 14.84 8.63 31.38
N MET A 510 14.70 9.96 31.36
CA MET A 510 15.69 10.84 30.71
C MET A 510 17.03 10.87 31.46
N ASN A 511 17.02 10.76 32.78
CA ASN A 511 18.26 10.68 33.59
C ASN A 511 19.06 9.40 33.31
N HIS A 512 18.40 8.30 32.92
CA HIS A 512 19.08 7.07 32.49
C HIS A 512 19.59 7.11 31.05
N LEU A 513 18.94 7.88 30.16
CA LEU A 513 19.37 8.04 28.76
C LEU A 513 20.56 8.99 28.61
N ILE A 514 20.60 10.04 29.41
CA ILE A 514 21.53 11.14 29.24
C ILE A 514 22.54 11.11 30.39
N GLN A 515 23.67 10.44 30.17
CA GLN A 515 24.68 10.20 31.20
C GLN A 515 25.68 11.36 31.40
N GLN A 516 25.67 12.38 30.53
CA GLN A 516 26.55 13.54 30.69
C GLN A 516 26.12 14.41 31.89
N GLU A 517 27.07 15.08 32.55
CA GLU A 517 26.82 16.08 33.59
C GLU A 517 26.00 17.25 33.02
N GLN A 518 24.68 17.09 33.03
CA GLN A 518 23.74 18.11 32.64
C GLN A 518 23.42 19.01 33.83
N ASN A 519 23.45 20.32 33.59
CA ASN A 519 22.87 21.26 34.54
C ASN A 519 21.35 21.04 34.67
N SER A 520 20.78 21.47 35.78
CA SER A 520 19.36 21.32 36.11
C SER A 520 18.43 21.80 35.00
N PHE A 521 18.78 22.89 34.29
CA PHE A 521 18.00 23.41 33.17
C PHE A 521 17.95 22.45 31.97
N SER A 522 19.08 21.84 31.61
CA SER A 522 19.14 20.87 30.50
C SER A 522 18.39 19.59 30.85
N GLN A 523 18.48 19.16 32.12
CA GLN A 523 17.71 18.04 32.64
C GLN A 523 16.21 18.33 32.58
N PHE A 524 15.76 19.49 33.08
CA PHE A 524 14.36 19.91 32.97
C PHE A 524 13.88 19.94 31.52
N ASN A 525 14.65 20.56 30.60
CA ASN A 525 14.30 20.59 29.18
C ASN A 525 14.14 19.18 28.61
N SER A 526 15.02 18.24 28.96
CA SER A 526 14.90 16.85 28.52
C SER A 526 13.57 16.20 28.95
N VAL A 527 13.05 16.56 30.13
CA VAL A 527 11.76 16.04 30.65
C VAL A 527 10.56 16.61 29.89
N ILE A 528 10.61 17.87 29.46
CA ILE A 528 9.45 18.54 28.83
C ILE A 528 9.42 18.36 27.31
N GLU A 529 10.58 18.22 26.68
CA GLU A 529 10.77 18.19 25.24
C GLU A 529 10.33 16.86 24.66
N ASN A 530 9.31 16.85 23.78
CA ASN A 530 8.69 15.63 23.23
C ASN A 530 8.24 14.59 24.29
N SER A 531 7.78 15.03 25.47
CA SER A 531 7.19 14.13 26.50
C SER A 531 5.72 13.82 26.26
N LEU A 532 5.15 12.89 27.05
CA LEU A 532 3.70 12.66 27.08
C LEU A 532 2.89 13.91 27.45
N LEU A 533 3.50 14.84 28.19
CA LEU A 533 2.88 16.11 28.61
C LEU A 533 2.98 17.21 27.53
N GLY A 534 3.86 17.02 26.53
CA GLY A 534 4.02 17.83 25.31
C GLY A 534 4.76 19.17 25.47
N HIS A 535 5.26 19.77 24.37
CA HIS A 535 6.01 21.05 24.40
C HIS A 535 5.21 22.26 24.93
N ARG A 536 3.88 22.22 24.86
CA ARG A 536 3.01 23.27 25.43
C ARG A 536 2.82 23.11 26.95
N PHE A 537 3.58 22.21 27.60
CA PHE A 537 3.55 21.96 29.03
C PHE A 537 3.47 23.27 29.82
N ILE A 538 4.31 24.27 29.53
CA ILE A 538 4.39 25.56 30.25
C ILE A 538 3.03 26.28 30.43
N ALA A 539 2.12 26.24 29.44
CA ALA A 539 0.79 26.86 29.57
C ALA A 539 -0.19 26.08 30.48
N THR A 540 0.13 24.80 30.77
CA THR A 540 -0.66 23.87 31.59
C THR A 540 -0.06 23.64 32.99
N ILE A 541 1.21 24.00 33.24
CA ILE A 541 1.91 23.83 34.54
C ILE A 541 1.29 24.71 35.65
N ILE A 542 0.45 25.71 35.35
CA ILE A 542 -0.14 26.57 36.40
C ILE A 542 -0.84 25.73 37.49
N ASN A 543 -1.47 24.63 37.08
CA ASN A 543 -2.13 23.69 38.00
C ASN A 543 -1.18 22.72 38.73
N ASP A 544 0.11 22.73 38.37
CA ASP A 544 1.14 21.81 38.86
C ASP A 544 2.08 22.44 39.90
N ARG A 545 1.95 23.76 40.16
CA ARG A 545 2.77 24.49 41.14
C ARG A 545 2.77 23.83 42.52
N ARG A 546 1.63 23.30 42.98
CA ARG A 546 1.50 22.72 44.33
C ARG A 546 2.45 21.55 44.56
N TRP A 547 2.42 20.53 43.70
CA TRP A 547 3.26 19.35 43.87
C TRP A 547 4.73 19.63 43.54
N LEU A 548 5.00 20.56 42.62
CA LEU A 548 6.37 21.04 42.36
C LEU A 548 6.98 21.74 43.58
N MET A 549 6.21 22.61 44.26
CA MET A 549 6.64 23.28 45.49
C MET A 549 6.83 22.29 46.64
N ASN A 550 5.98 21.26 46.73
CA ASN A 550 6.15 20.18 47.70
C ASN A 550 7.46 19.43 47.46
N MET A 551 7.77 19.04 46.22
CA MET A 551 9.04 18.38 45.89
C MET A 551 10.24 19.29 46.15
N LEU A 552 10.13 20.59 45.84
CA LEU A 552 11.19 21.56 46.09
C LEU A 552 11.51 21.68 47.60
N GLY A 553 10.48 21.65 48.45
CA GLY A 553 10.59 21.74 49.90
C GLY A 553 10.85 20.43 50.64
N ASP A 554 10.87 19.30 49.94
CA ASP A 554 11.13 17.99 50.55
C ASP A 554 12.63 17.83 50.86
N GLN A 555 12.97 17.91 52.15
CA GLN A 555 14.35 17.80 52.63
C GLN A 555 14.91 16.38 52.50
N SER A 556 14.05 15.37 52.37
CA SER A 556 14.46 13.97 52.20
C SER A 556 14.71 13.59 50.74
N ALA A 557 14.26 14.43 49.79
CA ALA A 557 14.40 14.17 48.36
C ALA A 557 15.85 14.41 47.86
N PRO A 558 16.31 13.64 46.86
CA PRO A 558 17.60 13.89 46.20
C PRO A 558 17.68 15.31 45.66
N LEU A 559 18.81 16.00 45.89
CA LEU A 559 19.02 17.39 45.48
C LEU A 559 18.69 17.64 44.00
N LYS A 560 19.07 16.71 43.13
CA LYS A 560 18.83 16.79 41.69
C LYS A 560 17.32 16.82 41.33
N LYS A 561 16.46 16.13 42.09
CA LYS A 561 14.99 16.21 41.92
C LYS A 561 14.47 17.58 42.35
N ARG A 562 14.98 18.14 43.46
CA ARG A 562 14.65 19.48 43.95
C ARG A 562 15.08 20.56 42.95
N GLU A 563 16.25 20.41 42.33
CA GLU A 563 16.75 21.30 41.28
C GLU A 563 15.87 21.26 40.01
N VAL A 564 15.43 20.08 39.57
CA VAL A 564 14.49 19.96 38.43
C VAL A 564 13.13 20.59 38.76
N ALA A 565 12.63 20.40 39.98
CA ALA A 565 11.41 21.06 40.45
C ALA A 565 11.56 22.59 40.46
N TYR A 566 12.71 23.09 40.92
CA TYR A 566 13.03 24.52 40.88
C TYR A 566 13.01 25.07 39.44
N GLU A 567 13.65 24.42 38.48
CA GLU A 567 13.65 24.87 37.09
C GLU A 567 12.24 24.95 36.51
N ALA A 568 11.38 23.96 36.80
CA ALA A 568 9.98 23.98 36.40
C ALA A 568 9.21 25.17 37.01
N ILE A 569 9.41 25.42 38.31
CA ILE A 569 8.81 26.56 39.02
C ILE A 569 9.35 27.90 38.50
N PHE A 570 10.63 27.96 38.13
CA PHE A 570 11.25 29.16 37.58
C PHE A 570 10.72 29.49 36.17
N GLN A 571 10.47 28.47 35.34
CA GLN A 571 9.81 28.67 34.04
C GLN A 571 8.35 29.13 34.22
N LEU A 572 7.63 28.57 35.20
CA LEU A 572 6.30 29.03 35.59
C LEU A 572 6.28 30.50 35.99
N TRP A 573 7.18 30.89 36.88
CA TRP A 573 7.31 32.27 37.35
C TRP A 573 7.59 33.24 36.19
N ASN A 574 8.46 32.86 35.25
CA ASN A 574 8.71 33.64 34.04
C ASN A 574 7.48 33.76 33.13
N PHE A 575 6.67 32.70 33.03
CA PHE A 575 5.44 32.70 32.24
C PHE A 575 4.32 33.52 32.89
N ASN A 576 4.20 33.47 34.22
CA ASN A 576 3.19 34.17 35.02
C ASN A 576 3.45 35.68 35.21
N GLY A 577 4.43 36.25 34.51
CA GLY A 577 4.72 37.68 34.58
C GLY A 577 5.61 38.11 35.75
N ARG A 578 6.33 37.17 36.37
CA ARG A 578 7.38 37.43 37.38
C ARG A 578 6.89 38.12 38.66
N LEU A 579 5.85 37.57 39.27
CA LEU A 579 5.32 38.07 40.54
C LEU A 579 6.34 37.91 41.67
N GLU A 580 6.53 38.96 42.48
CA GLU A 580 7.49 38.98 43.59
C GLU A 580 7.08 38.03 44.73
N THR A 581 5.78 37.93 45.00
CA THR A 581 5.22 37.03 46.02
C THR A 581 5.53 35.55 45.77
N GLU A 582 5.63 35.14 44.50
CA GLU A 582 6.01 33.77 44.14
C GLU A 582 7.48 33.47 44.44
N VAL A 583 8.36 34.48 44.42
CA VAL A 583 9.79 34.35 44.75
C VAL A 583 9.98 34.10 46.24
N ASP A 584 9.22 34.80 47.09
CA ASP A 584 9.24 34.59 48.54
C ASP A 584 8.81 33.18 48.93
N ASP A 585 7.80 32.62 48.25
CA ASP A 585 7.39 31.23 48.42
C ASP A 585 8.53 30.25 48.08
N ILE A 586 9.22 30.48 46.96
CA ILE A 586 10.33 29.63 46.50
C ILE A 586 11.48 29.70 47.51
N LEU A 587 11.87 30.91 47.96
CA LEU A 587 12.93 31.11 48.95
C LEU A 587 12.61 30.43 50.29
N ARG A 588 11.34 30.44 50.72
CA ARG A 588 10.90 29.69 51.91
C ARG A 588 11.06 28.19 51.73
N ALA A 589 10.73 27.65 50.54
CA ALA A 589 10.82 26.22 50.27
C ALA A 589 12.25 25.69 50.18
N VAL A 590 13.25 26.53 49.89
CA VAL A 590 14.66 26.13 49.77
C VAL A 590 15.56 26.68 50.89
N ALA A 591 14.98 27.23 51.96
CA ALA A 591 15.72 27.87 53.05
C ALA A 591 16.70 26.90 53.76
N ASP A 592 16.45 25.59 53.68
CA ASP A 592 17.31 24.53 54.20
C ASP A 592 18.58 24.31 53.35
N ASN A 593 18.61 24.78 52.10
CA ASN A 593 19.71 24.57 51.17
C ASN A 593 20.30 25.91 50.67
N ALA A 594 21.49 26.24 51.16
CA ALA A 594 22.18 27.48 50.82
C ALA A 594 22.48 27.61 49.30
N SER A 595 22.75 26.50 48.61
CA SER A 595 23.07 26.51 47.17
C SER A 595 21.83 26.81 46.32
N LEU A 596 20.69 26.17 46.62
CA LEU A 596 19.42 26.47 45.96
C LEU A 596 18.95 27.89 46.28
N SER A 597 19.06 28.32 47.55
CA SER A 597 18.71 29.69 47.96
C SER A 597 19.50 30.76 47.20
N GLU A 598 20.81 30.53 47.01
CA GLU A 598 21.66 31.44 46.24
C GLU A 598 21.30 31.42 44.75
N LYS A 599 21.04 30.23 44.18
CA LYS A 599 20.58 30.09 42.79
C LYS A 599 19.28 30.85 42.53
N VAL A 600 18.28 30.73 43.43
CA VAL A 600 17.02 31.48 43.33
C VAL A 600 17.28 32.99 43.24
N LYS A 601 18.10 33.54 44.14
CA LYS A 601 18.45 34.96 44.16
C LYS A 601 19.16 35.40 42.89
N GLN A 602 20.08 34.60 42.38
CA GLN A 602 20.81 34.90 41.15
C GLN A 602 19.91 34.88 39.91
N ASP A 603 18.94 33.96 39.86
CA ASP A 603 18.05 33.79 38.73
C ASP A 603 16.88 34.78 38.71
N THR A 604 16.41 35.23 39.87
CA THR A 604 15.34 36.24 40.00
C THR A 604 15.84 37.69 40.02
N ALA A 605 17.14 37.91 40.22
CA ALA A 605 17.76 39.23 40.09
C ALA A 605 17.47 39.82 38.69
N PRO A 606 17.21 41.13 38.57
CA PRO A 606 16.94 41.77 37.28
C PRO A 606 18.16 41.69 36.35
N LYS A 607 18.20 40.66 35.50
CA LYS A 607 19.23 40.48 34.48
C LYS A 607 18.99 41.50 33.37
N GLN A 608 19.93 42.44 33.15
CA GLN A 608 20.04 43.14 31.86
C GLN A 608 20.12 42.06 30.78
N LYS A 609 19.27 42.14 29.75
CA LYS A 609 19.14 41.13 28.69
C LYS A 609 20.44 41.06 27.86
N LYS A 610 21.47 40.37 28.36
CA LYS A 610 22.66 40.02 27.60
C LYS A 610 22.33 38.80 26.75
N GLU A 611 22.29 39.03 25.45
CA GLU A 611 22.12 38.03 24.40
C GLU A 611 22.97 36.78 24.68
N THR A 612 22.35 35.59 24.76
CA THR A 612 23.05 34.36 25.12
C THR A 612 23.92 33.84 23.96
N LYS A 613 24.91 32.97 24.23
CA LYS A 613 25.70 32.30 23.17
C LYS A 613 24.82 31.46 22.22
N LEU A 614 23.71 30.89 22.72
CA LEU A 614 22.72 30.15 21.94
C LEU A 614 21.87 31.07 21.06
N ASP A 615 21.42 32.22 21.59
CA ASP A 615 20.74 33.25 20.78
C ASP A 615 21.67 33.78 19.67
N ARG A 616 22.96 33.99 19.99
CA ARG A 616 23.98 34.32 18.98
C ARG A 616 24.19 33.20 17.98
N ARG A 617 24.16 31.93 18.41
CA ARG A 617 24.35 30.76 17.52
C ARG A 617 23.13 30.55 16.62
N TRP A 618 21.90 30.66 17.13
CA TRP A 618 20.67 30.63 16.35
C TRP A 618 20.57 31.82 15.42
N ARG A 619 20.84 33.06 15.86
CA ARG A 619 20.94 34.22 14.97
C ARG A 619 22.04 34.04 13.93
N LYS A 620 23.19 33.47 14.30
CA LYS A 620 24.28 33.16 13.36
C LYS A 620 23.87 32.07 12.39
N GLN A 621 23.18 31.02 12.80
CA GLN A 621 22.68 29.96 11.93
C GLN A 621 21.56 30.45 11.02
N GLU A 622 20.61 31.25 11.54
CA GLU A 622 19.55 31.92 10.79
C GLU A 622 20.14 32.92 9.79
N CYS A 623 21.14 33.70 10.19
CA CYS A 623 21.86 34.64 9.34
C CYS A 623 22.73 33.91 8.31
N VAL A 624 23.36 32.79 8.67
CA VAL A 624 24.10 31.92 7.74
C VAL A 624 23.14 31.24 6.77
N ARG A 625 21.97 30.77 7.21
CA ARG A 625 20.94 30.17 6.35
C ARG A 625 20.35 31.20 5.40
N LYS A 626 19.92 32.36 5.92
CA LYS A 626 19.44 33.49 5.11
C LYS A 626 20.54 34.04 4.20
N GLY A 627 21.79 34.03 4.65
CA GLY A 627 22.97 34.45 3.89
C GLY A 627 23.30 33.48 2.76
N ARG A 628 23.30 32.17 3.02
CA ARG A 628 23.44 31.11 2.01
C ARG A 628 22.32 31.18 1.00
N GLU A 629 21.09 31.39 1.44
CA GLU A 629 19.94 31.53 0.54
C GLU A 629 20.04 32.81 -0.31
N ARG A 630 20.43 33.95 0.28
CA ARG A 630 20.73 35.18 -0.46
C ARG A 630 21.84 34.96 -1.48
N GLN A 631 22.94 34.30 -1.11
CA GLN A 631 24.04 33.97 -2.02
C GLN A 631 23.59 33.02 -3.14
N ARG A 632 22.74 32.03 -2.84
CA ARG A 632 22.16 31.12 -3.83
C ARG A 632 21.32 31.90 -4.84
N VAL A 633 20.40 32.74 -4.36
CA VAL A 633 19.55 33.59 -5.21
C VAL A 633 20.40 34.55 -6.04
N GLU A 634 21.42 35.17 -5.44
CA GLU A 634 22.31 36.10 -6.14
C GLU A 634 23.14 35.40 -7.22
N LYS A 635 23.67 34.21 -6.96
CA LYS A 635 24.37 33.40 -7.98
C LYS A 635 23.46 33.06 -9.16
N TRP A 636 22.21 32.64 -8.90
CA TRP A 636 21.23 32.37 -9.95
C TRP A 636 20.85 33.63 -10.74
N ARG A 637 20.71 34.79 -10.05
CA ARG A 637 20.47 36.09 -10.71
C ARG A 637 21.64 36.50 -11.59
N LYS A 638 22.87 36.38 -11.08
CA LYS A 638 24.10 36.67 -11.83
C LYS A 638 24.20 35.79 -13.06
N TRP A 639 24.08 34.48 -12.92
CA TRP A 639 24.11 33.54 -14.04
C TRP A 639 23.01 33.84 -15.07
N ARG A 640 21.78 34.13 -14.64
CA ARG A 640 20.68 34.54 -15.54
C ARG A 640 21.02 35.82 -16.31
N ASN A 641 21.60 36.81 -15.64
CA ASN A 641 21.97 38.07 -16.29
C ASN A 641 23.12 37.86 -17.28
N GLU A 642 24.12 37.04 -16.95
CA GLU A 642 25.22 36.68 -17.85
C GLU A 642 24.68 35.96 -19.09
N LEU A 643 23.80 34.98 -18.91
CA LEU A 643 23.12 34.25 -19.98
C LEU A 643 22.31 35.18 -20.91
N LEU A 644 21.63 36.18 -20.35
CA LEU A 644 20.80 37.11 -21.13
C LEU A 644 21.60 38.24 -21.79
N THR A 645 22.80 38.55 -21.30
CA THR A 645 23.65 39.61 -21.85
C THR A 645 24.41 39.11 -23.07
N ASP A 646 24.87 37.87 -23.04
CA ASP A 646 25.60 37.22 -24.13
C ASP A 646 25.12 35.78 -24.31
N THR A 647 23.93 35.66 -24.90
CA THR A 647 23.30 34.36 -25.17
C THR A 647 24.18 33.51 -26.09
N GLU A 648 24.83 34.12 -27.08
CA GLU A 648 25.66 33.41 -28.05
C GLU A 648 26.85 32.74 -27.39
N ALA A 649 27.62 33.46 -26.55
CA ALA A 649 28.74 32.88 -25.84
C ALA A 649 28.30 31.78 -24.86
N ALA A 650 27.11 31.89 -24.25
CA ALA A 650 26.59 30.88 -23.33
C ALA A 650 26.26 29.54 -24.00
N PHE A 651 25.97 29.55 -25.31
CA PHE A 651 25.74 28.35 -26.13
C PHE A 651 26.92 27.99 -27.04
N SER A 652 28.11 28.57 -26.79
CA SER A 652 29.35 28.12 -27.44
C SER A 652 29.70 26.67 -27.08
N GLN A 653 30.50 26.02 -27.91
CA GLN A 653 30.92 24.62 -27.73
C GLN A 653 31.52 24.34 -26.34
N GLU A 654 32.23 25.31 -25.75
CA GLU A 654 32.82 25.17 -24.41
C GLU A 654 31.80 25.26 -23.26
N ARG A 655 30.69 25.99 -23.46
CA ARG A 655 29.75 26.35 -22.37
C ARG A 655 28.39 25.68 -22.47
N VAL A 656 28.00 25.18 -23.65
CA VAL A 656 26.67 24.63 -23.93
C VAL A 656 26.26 23.55 -22.92
N SER A 657 27.16 22.64 -22.53
CA SER A 657 26.87 21.58 -21.54
C SER A 657 26.50 22.15 -20.17
N SER A 658 27.27 23.14 -19.69
CA SER A 658 27.00 23.81 -18.41
C SER A 658 25.72 24.65 -18.43
N THR A 659 25.42 25.27 -19.56
CA THR A 659 24.20 26.05 -19.78
C THR A 659 22.97 25.14 -19.79
N LEU A 660 23.01 24.03 -20.53
CA LEU A 660 21.92 23.05 -20.56
C LEU A 660 21.69 22.39 -19.20
N TYR A 661 22.76 22.09 -18.44
CA TYR A 661 22.65 21.59 -17.08
C TYR A 661 21.87 22.56 -16.16
N ASN A 662 22.22 23.84 -16.19
CA ASN A 662 21.55 24.85 -15.38
C ASN A 662 20.08 25.05 -15.80
N LEU A 663 19.79 25.05 -17.11
CA LEU A 663 18.43 25.14 -17.64
C LEU A 663 17.59 23.93 -17.26
N TYR A 664 18.12 22.71 -17.39
CA TYR A 664 17.47 21.49 -16.95
C TYR A 664 17.17 21.51 -15.45
N HIS A 665 18.16 21.86 -14.62
CA HIS A 665 17.99 21.92 -13.18
C HIS A 665 16.91 22.95 -12.78
N TRP A 666 16.85 24.08 -13.48
CA TRP A 666 15.79 25.07 -13.30
C TRP A 666 14.40 24.53 -13.70
N LEU A 667 14.29 23.88 -14.87
CA LEU A 667 13.05 23.28 -15.35
C LEU A 667 12.52 22.18 -14.41
N ASN A 668 13.40 21.33 -13.90
CA ASN A 668 13.04 20.26 -12.96
C ASN A 668 12.43 20.83 -11.67
N ILE A 669 13.05 21.87 -11.09
CA ILE A 669 12.51 22.57 -9.91
C ILE A 669 11.16 23.24 -10.22
N HIS A 670 11.04 23.87 -11.39
CA HIS A 670 9.81 24.59 -11.76
C HIS A 670 8.64 23.63 -11.98
N THR A 671 8.84 22.56 -12.74
CA THR A 671 7.79 21.62 -13.12
C THR A 671 7.38 20.70 -11.98
N LYS A 672 8.29 20.43 -11.02
CA LYS A 672 8.14 19.40 -9.97
C LYS A 672 7.82 18.02 -10.57
N LYS A 673 8.37 17.74 -11.75
CA LYS A 673 8.23 16.47 -12.47
C LYS A 673 9.60 15.80 -12.52
N HIS A 674 9.61 14.47 -12.45
CA HIS A 674 10.85 13.69 -12.38
C HIS A 674 11.23 13.01 -13.71
N SER A 675 10.26 12.79 -14.61
CA SER A 675 10.49 12.17 -15.92
C SER A 675 10.97 13.20 -16.96
N PRO A 676 11.98 12.86 -17.80
CA PRO A 676 12.51 13.74 -18.85
C PRO A 676 11.41 14.33 -19.74
N SER A 677 10.49 13.51 -20.25
CA SER A 677 9.39 13.95 -21.12
C SER A 677 8.44 14.97 -20.48
N LYS A 678 8.42 15.03 -19.15
CA LYS A 678 7.57 15.98 -18.41
C LYS A 678 8.33 17.23 -17.95
N VAL A 679 9.66 17.21 -18.04
CA VAL A 679 10.53 18.34 -17.62
C VAL A 679 10.74 19.32 -18.77
N TRP A 680 10.87 18.86 -20.02
CA TRP A 680 11.06 19.76 -21.16
C TRP A 680 9.85 20.69 -21.35
N ASN A 681 10.09 22.00 -21.30
CA ASN A 681 9.06 23.00 -21.50
C ASN A 681 9.66 24.28 -22.10
N LYS A 682 9.64 24.38 -23.43
CA LYS A 682 10.15 25.55 -24.16
C LYS A 682 9.41 26.83 -23.78
N ALA A 683 8.09 26.78 -23.58
CA ALA A 683 7.30 27.96 -23.20
C ALA A 683 7.72 28.54 -21.83
N ALA A 684 8.06 27.69 -20.86
CA ALA A 684 8.58 28.12 -19.57
C ALA A 684 9.95 28.80 -19.69
N LEU A 685 10.81 28.30 -20.59
CA LEU A 685 12.09 28.95 -20.91
C LEU A 685 11.88 30.31 -21.58
N THR A 686 10.98 30.41 -22.56
CA THR A 686 10.63 31.68 -23.23
C THR A 686 10.11 32.69 -22.22
N GLN A 687 9.21 32.28 -21.31
CA GLN A 687 8.62 33.15 -20.30
C GLN A 687 9.64 33.65 -19.27
N SER A 688 10.59 32.81 -18.86
CA SER A 688 11.49 33.10 -17.73
C SER A 688 12.84 33.68 -18.15
N PHE A 689 13.27 33.43 -19.39
CA PHE A 689 14.50 33.95 -19.99
C PHE A 689 14.13 34.86 -21.16
N ASN A 690 14.03 34.30 -22.37
CA ASN A 690 13.53 34.92 -23.61
C ASN A 690 13.43 33.84 -24.71
N GLU A 691 12.90 34.21 -25.88
CA GLU A 691 12.76 33.29 -27.02
C GLU A 691 14.10 32.82 -27.59
N GLU A 692 15.13 33.66 -27.55
CA GLU A 692 16.46 33.32 -28.08
C GLU A 692 17.11 32.17 -27.28
N VAL A 693 17.10 32.24 -25.94
CA VAL A 693 17.60 31.19 -25.05
C VAL A 693 16.83 29.90 -25.28
N ALA A 694 15.49 29.97 -25.37
CA ALA A 694 14.65 28.80 -25.57
C ALA A 694 14.94 28.12 -26.92
N SER A 695 15.10 28.90 -27.99
CA SER A 695 15.41 28.39 -29.32
C SER A 695 16.83 27.83 -29.44
N ARG A 696 17.84 28.47 -28.84
CA ARG A 696 19.23 27.94 -28.82
C ARG A 696 19.35 26.68 -27.95
N ALA A 697 18.65 26.61 -26.82
CA ALA A 697 18.58 25.40 -26.01
C ALA A 697 17.93 24.25 -26.77
N ALA A 698 16.82 24.52 -27.46
CA ALA A 698 16.18 23.53 -28.31
C ALA A 698 17.11 23.05 -29.44
N ALA A 699 17.79 23.96 -30.13
CA ALA A 699 18.75 23.62 -31.19
C ALA A 699 19.91 22.77 -30.66
N ALA A 700 20.53 23.15 -29.54
CA ALA A 700 21.61 22.38 -28.93
C ALA A 700 21.15 20.97 -28.51
N CYS A 701 19.95 20.83 -27.94
CA CYS A 701 19.38 19.52 -27.62
C CYS A 701 19.14 18.67 -28.89
N LYS A 702 18.75 19.29 -30.01
CA LYS A 702 18.60 18.62 -31.31
C LYS A 702 19.94 18.10 -31.84
N GLU A 703 21.00 18.90 -31.74
CA GLU A 703 22.35 18.48 -32.13
C GLU A 703 22.85 17.32 -31.25
N ILE A 704 22.61 17.38 -29.94
CA ILE A 704 23.06 16.33 -29.00
C ILE A 704 22.50 14.97 -29.37
N TRP A 705 21.19 14.82 -29.67
CA TRP A 705 20.67 13.49 -30.01
C TRP A 705 21.11 13.00 -31.40
N ARG A 706 21.60 13.90 -32.26
CA ARG A 706 22.17 13.54 -33.58
C ARG A 706 23.60 13.03 -33.46
N GLU A 707 24.32 13.36 -32.40
CA GLU A 707 25.71 12.96 -32.16
C GLU A 707 25.82 11.81 -31.15
N GLU A 708 25.05 11.88 -30.06
CA GLU A 708 25.13 10.95 -28.94
C GLU A 708 24.13 9.81 -29.06
N THR A 709 24.59 8.56 -28.84
CA THR A 709 23.72 7.38 -28.82
C THR A 709 23.69 6.80 -27.41
N PRO A 710 22.52 6.68 -26.76
CA PRO A 710 22.42 6.09 -25.44
C PRO A 710 22.86 4.63 -25.46
N VAL A 711 23.61 4.24 -24.43
CA VAL A 711 23.92 2.82 -24.20
C VAL A 711 22.67 2.17 -23.65
N LEU A 712 22.13 1.16 -24.34
CA LEU A 712 20.95 0.41 -23.89
C LEU A 712 21.20 -0.25 -22.52
N TRP A 713 20.13 -0.48 -21.77
CA TRP A 713 20.21 -0.95 -20.39
C TRP A 713 20.95 -2.29 -20.27
N SER A 714 20.66 -3.24 -21.15
CA SER A 714 21.28 -4.57 -21.18
C SER A 714 22.79 -4.53 -21.45
N ASN A 715 23.26 -3.50 -22.17
CA ASN A 715 24.66 -3.29 -22.53
C ASN A 715 25.47 -2.58 -21.45
N ARG A 716 24.84 -2.10 -20.37
CA ARG A 716 25.54 -1.43 -19.27
C ARG A 716 26.13 -2.45 -18.30
N PRO A 717 27.29 -2.16 -17.68
CA PRO A 717 27.77 -2.91 -16.53
C PRO A 717 26.69 -3.01 -15.45
N CYS A 718 26.58 -4.17 -14.78
CA CYS A 718 25.49 -4.46 -13.85
C CYS A 718 25.34 -3.40 -12.73
N ASP A 719 26.46 -2.90 -12.21
CA ASP A 719 26.52 -1.85 -11.17
C ASP A 719 26.10 -0.46 -11.67
N LYS A 720 26.03 -0.25 -12.99
CA LYS A 720 25.69 1.03 -13.64
C LYS A 720 24.37 1.02 -14.40
N ARG A 721 23.61 -0.07 -14.36
CA ARG A 721 22.31 -0.20 -15.05
C ARG A 721 21.29 0.87 -14.61
N GLY A 722 21.33 1.29 -13.35
CA GLY A 722 20.50 2.36 -12.79
C GLY A 722 21.01 3.78 -13.07
N GLU A 723 22.18 3.95 -13.67
CA GLU A 723 22.73 5.27 -13.99
C GLU A 723 22.16 5.80 -15.32
N CYS A 724 21.81 7.08 -15.34
CA CYS A 724 21.38 7.79 -16.55
C CYS A 724 22.15 9.11 -16.65
N PHE A 725 22.87 9.31 -17.76
CA PHE A 725 23.67 10.52 -17.96
C PHE A 725 22.79 11.71 -18.33
N TYR A 726 23.15 12.90 -17.84
CA TYR A 726 22.42 14.13 -18.16
C TYR A 726 22.36 14.41 -19.66
N VAL A 727 23.40 14.05 -20.41
CA VAL A 727 23.44 14.20 -21.88
C VAL A 727 22.31 13.45 -22.58
N TRP A 728 21.88 12.30 -22.05
CA TRP A 728 20.75 11.56 -22.61
C TRP A 728 19.41 12.25 -22.37
N HIS A 729 19.27 12.99 -21.27
CA HIS A 729 18.08 13.82 -21.02
C HIS A 729 18.00 14.96 -22.04
N TYR A 730 19.13 15.59 -22.36
CA TYR A 730 19.18 16.66 -23.35
C TYR A 730 18.83 16.14 -24.75
N GLY A 731 19.32 14.95 -25.11
CA GLY A 731 18.94 14.31 -26.37
C GLY A 731 17.44 14.01 -26.45
N LEU A 732 16.83 13.52 -25.36
CA LEU A 732 15.37 13.36 -25.29
C LEU A 732 14.61 14.67 -25.49
N PHE A 733 15.10 15.78 -24.95
CA PHE A 733 14.49 17.10 -25.17
C PHE A 733 14.54 17.53 -26.64
N GLY A 734 15.63 17.23 -27.33
CA GLY A 734 15.79 17.47 -28.77
C GLY A 734 14.76 16.67 -29.58
N LEU A 735 14.63 15.38 -29.28
CA LEU A 735 13.64 14.49 -29.88
C LEU A 735 12.19 14.95 -29.64
N MET A 736 11.87 15.42 -28.44
CA MET A 736 10.55 15.98 -28.13
C MET A 736 10.22 17.24 -28.94
N GLU A 737 11.20 18.13 -29.11
CA GLU A 737 11.03 19.34 -29.91
C GLU A 737 10.82 18.99 -31.39
N GLU A 738 11.57 18.03 -31.94
CA GLU A 738 11.42 17.63 -33.34
C GLU A 738 10.12 16.86 -33.59
N SER A 739 9.78 15.93 -32.70
CA SER A 739 8.55 15.13 -32.80
C SER A 739 7.26 15.91 -32.60
N SER A 740 7.34 17.14 -32.11
CA SER A 740 6.21 18.07 -32.09
C SER A 740 5.76 18.49 -33.50
N SER A 741 6.60 18.27 -34.53
CA SER A 741 6.27 18.52 -35.93
C SER A 741 5.56 17.33 -36.56
N THR A 742 4.46 17.57 -37.27
CA THR A 742 3.72 16.50 -37.95
C THR A 742 4.58 15.85 -39.04
N GLY A 743 4.67 14.52 -39.02
CA GLY A 743 5.45 13.76 -40.00
C GLY A 743 6.96 13.75 -39.78
N TRP A 744 7.46 14.20 -38.61
CA TRP A 744 8.88 14.26 -38.29
C TRP A 744 9.66 12.97 -38.62
N ALA A 745 9.08 11.81 -38.30
CA ALA A 745 9.71 10.50 -38.49
C ALA A 745 10.05 10.22 -39.97
N LYS A 746 9.32 10.79 -40.94
CA LYS A 746 9.58 10.61 -42.38
C LYS A 746 10.87 11.26 -42.84
N HIS A 747 11.40 12.20 -42.07
CA HIS A 747 12.63 12.92 -42.39
C HIS A 747 13.89 12.26 -41.81
N LEU A 748 13.73 11.19 -41.01
CA LEU A 748 14.85 10.48 -40.40
C LEU A 748 15.42 9.43 -41.35
N LYS A 749 16.74 9.26 -41.30
CA LYS A 749 17.42 8.08 -41.86
C LYS A 749 17.27 6.88 -40.92
N THR A 750 17.50 5.68 -41.42
CA THR A 750 17.44 4.44 -40.62
C THR A 750 18.31 4.49 -39.37
N GLU A 751 19.57 4.94 -39.48
CA GLU A 751 20.48 5.08 -38.33
C GLU A 751 19.96 6.08 -37.28
N GLU A 752 19.31 7.16 -37.71
CA GLU A 752 18.70 8.15 -36.81
C GLU A 752 17.45 7.60 -36.15
N ALA A 753 16.69 6.75 -36.86
CA ALA A 753 15.54 6.04 -36.32
C ALA A 753 15.96 5.00 -35.27
N GLU A 754 17.03 4.23 -35.51
CA GLU A 754 17.59 3.31 -34.51
C GLU A 754 18.03 4.06 -33.25
N ARG A 755 18.73 5.19 -33.43
CA ARG A 755 19.15 6.03 -32.30
C ARG A 755 17.96 6.61 -31.55
N ALA A 756 16.93 7.09 -32.25
CA ALA A 756 15.70 7.57 -31.62
C ALA A 756 14.99 6.44 -30.84
N ALA A 757 14.95 5.22 -31.38
CA ALA A 757 14.43 4.06 -30.67
C ALA A 757 15.24 3.74 -29.41
N ALA A 758 16.58 3.86 -29.44
CA ALA A 758 17.42 3.71 -28.25
C ALA A 758 17.12 4.78 -27.18
N TYR A 759 16.96 6.04 -27.59
CA TYR A 759 16.54 7.12 -26.69
C TYR A 759 15.19 6.86 -26.02
N ALA A 760 14.24 6.23 -26.74
CA ALA A 760 12.94 5.90 -26.18
C ALA A 760 13.01 4.99 -24.94
N THR A 761 14.09 4.19 -24.80
CA THR A 761 14.33 3.33 -23.63
C THR A 761 14.84 4.07 -22.39
N ILE A 762 15.27 5.33 -22.54
CA ILE A 762 15.81 6.15 -21.44
C ILE A 762 14.69 6.82 -20.62
N GLU A 763 13.48 6.90 -21.18
CA GLU A 763 12.33 7.46 -20.50
C GLU A 763 11.92 6.60 -19.29
N THR A 764 11.68 7.24 -18.14
CA THR A 764 11.42 6.56 -16.88
C THR A 764 9.96 6.19 -16.67
N ASP A 765 9.05 6.87 -17.38
CA ASP A 765 7.59 6.69 -17.25
C ASP A 765 6.98 5.84 -18.38
N GLY A 766 7.78 4.99 -19.03
CA GLY A 766 7.40 4.17 -20.19
C GLY A 766 7.83 4.77 -21.52
N PHE A 767 7.40 4.21 -22.65
CA PHE A 767 7.82 4.76 -23.95
C PHE A 767 7.23 6.14 -24.23
N PRO A 768 8.00 7.05 -24.84
CA PRO A 768 7.50 8.35 -25.29
C PRO A 768 6.47 8.18 -26.41
N LEU A 769 5.47 9.07 -26.45
CA LEU A 769 4.36 9.00 -27.42
C LEU A 769 4.81 9.00 -28.88
N TRP A 770 5.89 9.73 -29.20
CA TRP A 770 6.43 9.84 -30.55
C TRP A 770 7.04 8.53 -31.08
N LEU A 771 7.27 7.53 -30.22
CA LEU A 771 7.79 6.23 -30.66
C LEU A 771 6.80 5.51 -31.60
N ALA A 772 5.49 5.75 -31.45
CA ALA A 772 4.49 5.17 -32.34
C ALA A 772 4.65 5.65 -33.80
N ASP A 773 4.91 6.94 -34.01
CA ASP A 773 5.17 7.49 -35.34
C ASP A 773 6.42 6.87 -35.98
N LEU A 774 7.44 6.62 -35.14
CA LEU A 774 8.67 5.96 -35.54
C LEU A 774 8.43 4.49 -35.89
N ALA A 775 7.63 3.77 -35.10
CA ALA A 775 7.28 2.37 -35.34
C ALA A 775 6.47 2.19 -36.64
N ILE A 776 5.63 3.17 -36.98
CA ILE A 776 4.87 3.17 -38.26
C ILE A 776 5.79 3.44 -39.45
N THR A 777 6.72 4.40 -39.33
CA THR A 777 7.51 4.88 -40.47
C THR A 777 8.80 4.08 -40.68
N HIS A 778 9.45 3.64 -39.60
CA HIS A 778 10.74 2.94 -39.56
C HIS A 778 10.63 1.67 -38.71
N SER A 779 9.64 0.84 -39.04
CA SER A 779 9.30 -0.40 -38.30
C SER A 779 10.51 -1.31 -38.06
N ASP A 780 11.34 -1.55 -39.09
CA ASP A 780 12.52 -2.41 -38.97
C ASP A 780 13.56 -1.87 -37.96
N ALA A 781 13.80 -0.55 -37.95
CA ALA A 781 14.74 0.08 -37.01
C ALA A 781 14.27 -0.05 -35.55
N VAL A 782 12.98 0.19 -35.31
CA VAL A 782 12.37 0.04 -33.97
C VAL A 782 12.37 -1.42 -33.54
N ALA A 783 11.99 -2.34 -34.43
CA ALA A 783 11.96 -3.77 -34.15
C ALA A 783 13.36 -4.34 -33.86
N SER A 784 14.38 -3.88 -34.58
CA SER A 784 15.78 -4.22 -34.33
C SER A 784 16.21 -3.82 -32.92
N VAL A 785 16.10 -2.52 -32.58
CA VAL A 785 16.58 -2.00 -31.29
C VAL A 785 15.81 -2.58 -30.10
N LEU A 786 14.47 -2.55 -30.15
CA LEU A 786 13.65 -3.02 -29.03
C LEU A 786 13.59 -4.55 -28.97
N GLY A 787 13.61 -5.24 -30.11
CA GLY A 787 13.62 -6.71 -30.16
C GLY A 787 14.91 -7.28 -29.62
N ASP A 788 16.06 -6.72 -29.99
CA ASP A 788 17.36 -7.11 -29.44
C ASP A 788 17.43 -6.86 -27.92
N GLU A 789 16.88 -5.75 -27.45
CA GLU A 789 16.84 -5.45 -26.02
C GLU A 789 15.90 -6.40 -25.26
N ILE A 790 14.76 -6.77 -25.84
CA ILE A 790 13.86 -7.81 -25.30
C ILE A 790 14.59 -9.14 -25.16
N ASP A 791 15.24 -9.61 -26.22
CA ASP A 791 15.96 -10.89 -26.19
C ASP A 791 17.06 -10.90 -25.11
N ARG A 792 17.74 -9.75 -24.90
CA ARG A 792 18.77 -9.61 -23.85
C ARG A 792 18.20 -9.46 -22.45
N GLU A 793 17.14 -8.69 -22.26
CA GLU A 793 16.44 -8.58 -20.97
C GLU A 793 15.91 -9.94 -20.52
N LEU A 794 15.39 -10.74 -21.45
CA LEU A 794 14.94 -12.09 -21.17
C LEU A 794 16.08 -13.01 -20.68
N LEU A 795 17.28 -12.90 -21.25
CA LEU A 795 18.45 -13.65 -20.78
C LEU A 795 18.88 -13.25 -19.35
N LEU A 796 18.61 -12.00 -18.95
CA LEU A 796 18.94 -11.42 -17.65
C LEU A 796 17.84 -11.56 -16.60
N ALA A 797 16.65 -12.02 -16.99
CA ALA A 797 15.48 -12.07 -16.13
C ALA A 797 15.60 -12.98 -14.90
N ALA A 798 16.55 -13.91 -14.90
CA ALA A 798 16.86 -14.74 -13.73
C ALA A 798 17.65 -13.96 -12.67
N ASP A 799 18.44 -12.96 -13.08
CA ASP A 799 19.36 -12.23 -12.22
C ASP A 799 18.85 -10.83 -11.85
N GLU A 800 17.87 -10.30 -12.60
CA GLU A 800 17.38 -8.93 -12.50
C GLU A 800 15.87 -8.87 -12.25
N SER A 801 15.49 -8.24 -11.14
CA SER A 801 14.08 -8.09 -10.73
C SER A 801 13.26 -7.08 -11.57
N TYR A 802 13.92 -6.25 -12.37
CA TYR A 802 13.27 -5.21 -13.17
C TYR A 802 13.85 -5.15 -14.58
N LEU A 803 12.98 -5.40 -15.57
CA LEU A 803 13.31 -5.43 -16.99
C LEU A 803 12.63 -4.24 -17.68
N PRO A 804 13.35 -3.12 -17.92
CA PRO A 804 12.73 -1.85 -18.26
C PRO A 804 11.97 -1.84 -19.59
N VAL A 805 12.52 -2.44 -20.66
CA VAL A 805 11.86 -2.48 -21.97
C VAL A 805 10.66 -3.42 -21.94
N LEU A 806 10.79 -4.61 -21.36
CA LEU A 806 9.66 -5.53 -21.20
C LEU A 806 8.52 -4.92 -20.36
N ASN A 807 8.86 -4.24 -19.27
CA ASN A 807 7.88 -3.52 -18.46
C ASN A 807 7.23 -2.37 -19.26
N ALA A 808 8.00 -1.60 -20.02
CA ALA A 808 7.47 -0.54 -20.87
C ALA A 808 6.53 -1.08 -21.96
N VAL A 809 6.88 -2.21 -22.59
CA VAL A 809 6.03 -2.91 -23.56
C VAL A 809 4.73 -3.39 -22.91
N ALA A 810 4.78 -4.04 -21.75
CA ALA A 810 3.59 -4.54 -21.08
C ALA A 810 2.64 -3.41 -20.66
N SER A 811 3.18 -2.42 -19.95
CA SER A 811 2.41 -1.44 -19.18
C SER A 811 2.05 -0.18 -19.95
N HIS A 812 2.87 0.24 -20.93
CA HIS A 812 2.81 1.60 -21.50
C HIS A 812 2.87 1.68 -23.02
N ALA A 813 3.24 0.62 -23.75
CA ALA A 813 3.39 0.67 -25.20
C ALA A 813 2.05 0.84 -25.93
N ASP A 814 2.09 1.64 -27.00
CA ASP A 814 1.01 1.75 -27.97
C ASP A 814 0.75 0.41 -28.69
N SER A 815 -0.48 0.21 -29.16
CA SER A 815 -0.88 -0.99 -29.89
C SER A 815 -0.03 -1.27 -31.14
N SER A 816 0.42 -0.23 -31.85
CA SER A 816 1.31 -0.35 -33.02
C SER A 816 2.65 -0.97 -32.66
N ILE A 817 3.26 -0.54 -31.55
CA ILE A 817 4.53 -1.09 -31.04
C ILE A 817 4.33 -2.53 -30.58
N LYS A 818 3.24 -2.83 -29.87
CA LYS A 818 2.90 -4.21 -29.45
C LYS A 818 2.71 -5.14 -30.64
N GLN A 819 2.05 -4.66 -31.70
CA GLN A 819 1.85 -5.43 -32.93
C GLN A 819 3.18 -5.68 -33.65
N LEU A 820 4.03 -4.65 -33.75
CA LEU A 820 5.35 -4.75 -34.37
C LEU A 820 6.23 -5.78 -33.66
N LEU A 821 6.26 -5.77 -32.32
CA LEU A 821 7.10 -6.65 -31.51
C LEU A 821 6.48 -8.04 -31.26
N LYS A 822 5.25 -8.30 -31.72
CA LYS A 822 4.51 -9.54 -31.44
C LYS A 822 5.28 -10.80 -31.85
N SER A 823 5.87 -10.81 -33.05
CA SER A 823 6.60 -11.97 -33.57
C SER A 823 7.88 -12.23 -32.77
N CYS A 824 8.63 -11.17 -32.45
CA CYS A 824 9.82 -11.24 -31.60
C CYS A 824 9.46 -11.79 -30.21
N LEU A 825 8.44 -11.23 -29.55
CA LEU A 825 7.98 -11.69 -28.24
C LEU A 825 7.51 -13.15 -28.26
N LEU A 826 6.76 -13.56 -29.28
CA LEU A 826 6.33 -14.96 -29.42
C LEU A 826 7.51 -15.91 -29.61
N ALA A 827 8.46 -15.55 -30.49
CA ALA A 827 9.66 -16.34 -30.69
C ALA A 827 10.53 -16.42 -29.43
N ALA A 828 10.62 -15.33 -28.68
CA ALA A 828 11.34 -15.30 -27.42
C ALA A 828 10.66 -16.17 -26.34
N LEU A 829 9.33 -16.10 -26.22
CA LEU A 829 8.55 -16.95 -25.30
C LEU A 829 8.66 -18.44 -25.64
N LEU A 830 8.63 -18.82 -26.92
CA LEU A 830 8.80 -20.21 -27.33
C LEU A 830 10.21 -20.76 -27.02
N ARG A 831 11.23 -19.89 -27.02
CA ARG A 831 12.61 -20.24 -26.61
C ARG A 831 12.78 -20.25 -25.09
N TRP A 832 11.97 -19.51 -24.36
CA TRP A 832 12.06 -19.37 -22.91
C TRP A 832 11.92 -20.70 -22.16
N ASP A 833 11.01 -21.58 -22.60
CA ASP A 833 10.82 -22.93 -22.01
C ASP A 833 12.10 -23.78 -22.13
N SER A 834 12.89 -23.60 -23.18
CA SER A 834 14.17 -24.31 -23.34
C SER A 834 15.28 -23.75 -22.45
N ILE A 835 15.34 -22.43 -22.27
CA ILE A 835 16.38 -21.74 -21.48
C ILE A 835 16.17 -21.95 -19.97
N THR A 836 14.91 -21.94 -19.52
CA THR A 836 14.57 -22.23 -18.12
C THR A 836 14.80 -23.69 -17.75
N SER A 837 14.61 -24.63 -18.69
CA SER A 837 14.92 -26.05 -18.45
C SER A 837 16.42 -26.33 -18.22
N GLU A 838 17.32 -25.56 -18.85
CA GLU A 838 18.77 -25.68 -18.62
C GLU A 838 19.25 -24.91 -17.38
N LYS A 839 18.67 -23.72 -17.09
CA LYS A 839 19.06 -22.90 -15.93
C LYS A 839 18.43 -23.34 -14.60
N ASN A 840 17.27 -24.01 -14.59
CA ASN A 840 16.70 -24.59 -13.36
C ASN A 840 17.58 -25.70 -12.75
N SER A 841 18.60 -26.17 -13.47
CA SER A 841 19.66 -27.03 -12.91
C SER A 841 20.64 -26.27 -12.00
N ILE A 842 20.70 -24.93 -12.06
CA ILE A 842 21.72 -24.12 -11.37
C ILE A 842 21.11 -22.76 -10.95
N GLY A 843 20.66 -22.69 -9.69
CA GLY A 843 20.59 -21.45 -8.92
C GLY A 843 19.23 -20.75 -8.86
N HIS A 844 18.47 -20.99 -7.78
CA HIS A 844 17.34 -20.17 -7.38
C HIS A 844 17.79 -19.08 -6.39
N LEU A 845 17.63 -17.82 -6.76
CA LEU A 845 17.65 -16.64 -5.89
C LEU A 845 16.63 -15.63 -6.44
N GLY A 846 15.60 -15.26 -5.66
CA GLY A 846 14.73 -14.12 -5.93
C GLY A 846 13.26 -14.36 -5.59
#